data_AF-A0A9D9Y5G3-F1
#
_entry.id   AF-A0A9D9Y5G3-F1
#
_cell.length_a   1.000
_cell.length_b   1.000
_cell.length_c   1.000
_cell.angle_alpha   90.00
_cell.angle_beta   90.00
_cell.angle_gamma   90.00
#
_symmetry.space_group_name_H-M   'P 1'
#
loop_
_entity.id
_entity.type
_entity.pdbx_description
1 polymer ?
#
loop_
_entity_poly.entity_id
_entity_poly.type
_entity_poly.pdbx_seq_one_letter_code
_entity_poly.pdbx_strand_id
1 'polypeptide(L)'
;AANNPWFNREYVGQYQWGYDFNHESQYTKNFIDDVNRYWLEEFHFDGYRFDFTKGFTNYAPGGSVDGFDQSRINILKRMADKIWQIDPKAYIILEHWSPDAEETQLGNYGMKMWRNKSYDYVPAAIGNPTGSFAGMDATSHVAFYNSHDERRIAEHCITEGRSSGSYNIKDSLIMFERVKQAAAFNYLQPGPKMIWQFDELGYDIDINFNGRVGRKPYVWGAGSLKYYNSTLRQHIYKAYQGILHVRNTIGPELLKAAQKSHQQTGDVRRLSYNTSGIDLVVIGNFALTSKSIDPKFSQTGWWYNYFSGDSINVSNVSAQISLKPGEWHIYTTKRLAEGQPGVVAVYDNPVTISPNPFKGSDLIKIRFDATKASNAGTAGLVGANKVYFHSGVILSNTTNKTLTNVKGTFNDDGVGLMTKVAENIWEISITPEDYYNIPQDKEIFQIGMWFRNEDNVRKGYGFREGIIYFEVLSDLPMLTVSPAAFNADTEITITLNTAVGNRELKGADKIYMHSGVVLTNINSPKGSDWKKVVGNWGADDGIGRMTKVSGQQDLWRITLKPATYYGLTGTEFPFWVGAVFRNAAGTAKSTTSPGTYDFGFVDATSLDFFIRNQKTVSVENTGISDVLIFPNPASANFTVKGLTGTHQMLLFNTLGKVVASYSVADGDVIDIAMLPAGIFYYGIYKGQSMYSGKLIITE
;
A
#
# COMPACT_ATOMS: atom_id res chain seq x y z
N ALA A 1 -39.80 -15.22 26.89
CA ALA A 1 -41.20 -15.39 27.34
C ALA A 1 -41.97 -14.09 27.04
N ALA A 2 -43.23 -14.17 26.62
CA ALA A 2 -44.02 -12.98 26.28
C ALA A 2 -44.06 -11.96 27.44
N ASN A 3 -44.17 -12.40 28.70
CA ASN A 3 -44.36 -11.50 29.83
C ASN A 3 -43.05 -10.92 30.42
N ASN A 4 -41.98 -10.80 29.61
CA ASN A 4 -40.72 -10.25 30.10
C ASN A 4 -40.88 -8.73 30.40
N PRO A 5 -40.61 -8.27 31.64
CA PRO A 5 -40.80 -6.86 32.00
C PRO A 5 -39.59 -5.96 31.67
N TRP A 6 -38.48 -6.54 31.19
CA TRP A 6 -37.19 -5.88 31.01
C TRP A 6 -36.84 -5.66 29.54
N PHE A 7 -37.06 -6.66 28.69
CA PHE A 7 -36.56 -6.67 27.30
C PHE A 7 -37.68 -6.46 26.28
N ASN A 8 -37.35 -5.81 25.17
CA ASN A 8 -38.19 -5.78 23.99
C ASN A 8 -38.30 -7.20 23.40
N ARG A 9 -39.48 -7.54 22.89
CA ARG A 9 -39.74 -8.87 22.28
C ARG A 9 -39.25 -8.95 20.85
N GLU A 10 -39.38 -7.84 20.14
CA GLU A 10 -39.05 -7.67 18.74
C GLU A 10 -38.00 -6.59 18.64
N TYR A 11 -36.94 -6.90 17.92
CA TYR A 11 -35.88 -5.98 17.58
C TYR A 11 -36.28 -5.13 16.37
N VAL A 12 -35.97 -3.84 16.39
CA VAL A 12 -36.16 -2.94 15.24
C VAL A 12 -34.84 -2.30 14.81
N GLY A 13 -34.68 -2.06 13.51
CA GLY A 13 -33.48 -1.42 12.96
C GLY A 13 -32.51 -2.38 12.31
N GLN A 14 -31.27 -1.92 12.13
CA GLN A 14 -30.21 -2.58 11.35
C GLN A 14 -29.05 -3.16 12.20
N TYR A 15 -29.10 -3.06 13.53
CA TYR A 15 -28.01 -3.32 14.47
C TYR A 15 -28.42 -4.22 15.66
N GLN A 16 -28.14 -5.54 15.61
CA GLN A 16 -28.62 -6.50 16.62
C GLN A 16 -27.49 -7.28 17.31
N TRP A 17 -27.47 -7.27 18.65
CA TRP A 17 -26.48 -8.01 19.47
C TRP A 17 -27.09 -8.84 20.61
N GLY A 18 -28.40 -9.08 20.58
CA GLY A 18 -29.13 -9.82 21.61
C GLY A 18 -30.53 -9.23 21.82
N TYR A 19 -31.08 -9.46 23.02
CA TYR A 19 -32.31 -8.81 23.46
C TYR A 19 -32.00 -7.45 24.06
N ASP A 20 -32.62 -6.40 23.54
CA ASP A 20 -32.47 -5.01 23.98
C ASP A 20 -33.43 -4.68 25.13
N PHE A 21 -33.00 -3.79 26.03
CA PHE A 21 -33.82 -3.34 27.16
C PHE A 21 -34.96 -2.44 26.69
N ASN A 22 -36.17 -2.69 27.19
CA ASN A 22 -37.28 -1.76 27.07
C ASN A 22 -37.08 -0.61 28.06
N HIS A 23 -36.48 0.50 27.62
CA HIS A 23 -36.23 1.69 28.46
C HIS A 23 -37.50 2.49 28.80
N GLU A 24 -38.66 2.14 28.23
CA GLU A 24 -39.95 2.71 28.62
C GLU A 24 -40.58 2.00 29.82
N SER A 25 -40.22 0.73 30.04
CA SER A 25 -40.67 -0.08 31.18
C SER A 25 -40.23 0.54 32.51
N GLN A 26 -41.14 0.57 33.49
CA GLN A 26 -40.82 1.07 34.82
C GLN A 26 -39.74 0.22 35.52
N TYR A 27 -39.68 -1.08 35.23
CA TYR A 27 -38.66 -1.97 35.78
C TYR A 27 -37.27 -1.56 35.30
N THR A 28 -37.09 -1.38 33.99
CA THR A 28 -35.83 -0.91 33.39
C THR A 28 -35.45 0.48 33.90
N LYS A 29 -36.41 1.42 33.99
CA LYS A 29 -36.16 2.76 34.54
C LYS A 29 -35.60 2.69 35.96
N ASN A 30 -36.24 1.92 36.85
CA ASN A 30 -35.81 1.76 38.23
C ASN A 30 -34.41 1.13 38.31
N PHE A 31 -34.17 0.05 37.56
CA PHE A 31 -32.87 -0.62 37.54
C PHE A 31 -31.74 0.29 37.07
N ILE A 32 -31.94 1.00 35.97
CA ILE A 32 -30.94 1.94 35.44
C ILE A 32 -30.71 3.10 36.42
N ASP A 33 -31.76 3.63 37.04
CA ASP A 33 -31.64 4.68 38.05
C ASP A 33 -30.88 4.20 39.30
N ASP A 34 -31.15 2.98 39.78
CA ASP A 34 -30.47 2.38 40.93
C ASP A 34 -29.00 2.07 40.63
N VAL A 35 -28.70 1.55 39.44
CA VAL A 35 -27.31 1.32 38.98
C VAL A 35 -26.56 2.65 38.91
N ASN A 36 -27.12 3.66 38.23
CA ASN A 36 -26.47 4.96 38.12
C ASN A 36 -26.34 5.66 39.48
N ARG A 37 -27.28 5.47 40.41
CA ARG A 37 -27.13 6.00 41.76
C ARG A 37 -26.00 5.31 42.52
N TYR A 38 -26.01 3.98 42.52
CA TYR A 38 -25.05 3.18 43.29
C TYR A 38 -23.61 3.49 42.89
N TRP A 39 -23.32 3.62 41.59
CA TRP A 39 -21.95 3.91 41.15
C TRP A 39 -21.49 5.35 41.44
N LEU A 40 -22.41 6.33 41.50
CA LEU A 40 -22.09 7.69 41.95
C LEU A 40 -21.86 7.73 43.47
N GLU A 41 -22.70 7.06 44.25
CA GLU A 41 -22.67 7.15 45.71
C GLU A 41 -21.60 6.25 46.34
N GLU A 42 -21.47 4.99 45.89
CA GLU A 42 -20.54 4.00 46.47
C GLU A 42 -19.13 4.13 45.90
N PHE A 43 -19.01 4.26 44.57
CA PHE A 43 -17.72 4.28 43.87
C PHE A 43 -17.27 5.67 43.47
N HIS A 44 -18.10 6.70 43.69
CA HIS A 44 -17.77 8.11 43.42
C HIS A 44 -17.32 8.38 41.99
N PHE A 45 -18.02 7.79 41.01
CA PHE A 45 -17.77 8.08 39.60
C PHE A 45 -18.16 9.52 39.26
N ASP A 46 -17.39 10.19 38.40
CA ASP A 46 -17.69 11.56 37.94
C ASP A 46 -18.76 11.63 36.84
N GLY A 47 -19.34 10.48 36.46
CA GLY A 47 -20.33 10.40 35.39
C GLY A 47 -20.25 9.12 34.55
N TYR A 48 -20.95 9.14 33.41
CA TYR A 48 -21.21 7.96 32.59
C TYR A 48 -20.98 8.21 31.10
N ARG A 49 -20.45 7.18 30.41
CA ARG A 49 -20.59 7.02 28.96
C ARG A 49 -21.66 5.96 28.68
N PHE A 50 -22.78 6.36 28.09
CA PHE A 50 -23.81 5.42 27.66
C PHE A 50 -23.48 4.88 26.26
N ASP A 51 -23.39 3.56 26.18
CA ASP A 51 -23.18 2.78 24.95
C ASP A 51 -24.43 2.77 24.08
N PHE A 52 -24.25 2.79 22.75
CA PHE A 52 -25.28 2.61 21.74
C PHE A 52 -26.64 3.27 22.05
N THR A 53 -26.64 4.57 22.38
CA THR A 53 -27.86 5.23 22.88
C THR A 53 -28.98 5.35 21.85
N LYS A 54 -28.70 5.14 20.56
CA LYS A 54 -29.71 4.99 19.51
C LYS A 54 -30.64 3.79 19.72
N GLY A 55 -30.16 2.74 20.38
CA GLY A 55 -30.93 1.55 20.72
C GLY A 55 -31.75 1.67 22.01
N PHE A 56 -31.85 2.86 22.62
CA PHE A 56 -32.64 3.03 23.85
C PHE A 56 -34.15 3.15 23.57
N THR A 57 -34.56 3.04 22.30
CA THR A 57 -35.95 3.04 21.88
C THR A 57 -36.19 1.88 20.92
N ASN A 58 -37.43 1.41 20.87
CA ASN A 58 -37.89 0.46 19.86
C ASN A 58 -38.57 1.19 18.68
N TYR A 59 -37.97 2.30 18.22
CA TYR A 59 -38.48 3.16 17.16
C TYR A 59 -37.51 3.23 15.98
N ALA A 60 -37.90 2.62 14.86
CA ALA A 60 -37.11 2.61 13.63
C ALA A 60 -38.02 2.73 12.39
N PRO A 61 -38.66 3.89 12.17
CA PRO A 61 -39.49 4.09 10.98
C PRO A 61 -38.67 3.84 9.72
N GLY A 62 -39.19 3.03 8.80
CA GLY A 62 -38.46 2.62 7.59
C GLY A 62 -37.32 1.62 7.85
N GLY A 63 -37.25 1.02 9.04
CA GLY A 63 -36.28 -0.02 9.37
C GLY A 63 -34.90 0.51 9.82
N SER A 64 -34.78 1.79 10.16
CA SER A 64 -33.52 2.36 10.67
C SER A 64 -33.72 3.18 11.95
N VAL A 65 -32.84 2.95 12.94
CA VAL A 65 -32.77 3.72 14.20
C VAL A 65 -32.00 5.04 14.06
N ASP A 66 -31.44 5.31 12.88
CA ASP A 66 -30.61 6.51 12.62
C ASP A 66 -31.45 7.78 12.39
N GLY A 67 -32.77 7.63 12.27
CA GLY A 67 -33.69 8.76 12.16
C GLY A 67 -33.82 9.55 13.46
N PHE A 68 -34.36 10.76 13.36
CA PHE A 68 -34.70 11.59 14.51
C PHE A 68 -35.75 10.88 15.38
N ASP A 69 -35.51 10.85 16.70
CA ASP A 69 -36.43 10.20 17.64
C ASP A 69 -36.65 11.05 18.89
N GLN A 70 -37.86 11.60 19.01
CA GLN A 70 -38.23 12.41 20.18
C GLN A 70 -38.34 11.57 21.46
N SER A 71 -38.77 10.31 21.36
CA SER A 71 -38.90 9.42 22.52
C SER A 71 -37.53 9.10 23.12
N ARG A 72 -36.52 8.91 22.26
CA ARG A 72 -35.13 8.71 22.67
C ARG A 72 -34.59 9.91 23.43
N ILE A 73 -34.81 11.12 22.91
CA ILE A 73 -34.45 12.36 23.60
C ILE A 73 -35.09 12.43 24.99
N ASN A 74 -36.38 12.11 25.09
CA ASN A 74 -37.11 12.16 26.35
C ASN A 74 -36.58 11.15 27.38
N ILE A 75 -36.26 9.92 26.95
CA ILE A 75 -35.68 8.88 27.81
C ILE A 75 -34.31 9.31 28.33
N LEU A 76 -33.44 9.82 27.45
CA LEU A 76 -32.10 10.26 27.81
C LEU A 76 -32.15 11.45 28.78
N LYS A 77 -33.01 12.45 28.54
CA LYS A 77 -33.20 13.58 29.45
C LYS A 77 -33.70 13.14 30.83
N ARG A 78 -34.66 12.21 30.89
CA ARG A 78 -35.14 11.63 32.15
C ARG A 78 -34.01 10.95 32.93
N MET A 79 -33.16 10.18 32.25
CA MET A 79 -31.99 9.55 32.86
C MET A 79 -31.01 10.60 33.39
N ALA A 80 -30.74 11.64 32.62
CA ALA A 80 -29.89 12.74 33.05
C ALA A 80 -30.42 13.48 34.27
N ASP A 81 -31.71 13.80 34.31
CA ASP A 81 -32.34 14.45 35.46
C ASP A 81 -32.18 13.61 36.74
N LYS A 82 -32.28 12.27 36.62
CA LYS A 82 -32.07 11.36 37.76
C LYS A 82 -30.64 11.32 38.24
N ILE A 83 -29.68 11.32 37.31
CA ILE A 83 -28.25 11.41 37.60
C ILE A 83 -27.93 12.76 38.28
N TRP A 84 -28.40 13.87 37.72
CA TRP A 84 -28.13 15.21 38.24
C TRP A 84 -28.88 15.56 39.53
N GLN A 85 -29.96 14.84 39.86
CA GLN A 85 -30.56 14.87 41.20
C GLN A 85 -29.59 14.38 42.28
N ILE A 86 -28.67 13.47 41.93
CA ILE A 86 -27.69 12.88 42.86
C ILE A 86 -26.39 13.69 42.82
N ASP A 87 -25.86 13.94 41.62
CA ASP A 87 -24.70 14.81 41.42
C ASP A 87 -24.91 15.76 40.23
N PRO A 88 -25.19 17.06 40.48
CA PRO A 88 -25.36 18.07 39.44
C PRO A 88 -24.14 18.30 38.53
N LYS A 89 -22.96 17.78 38.90
CA LYS A 89 -21.71 17.89 38.13
C LYS A 89 -21.41 16.65 37.29
N ALA A 90 -22.15 15.56 37.47
CA ALA A 90 -21.89 14.32 36.78
C ALA A 90 -21.92 14.49 35.24
N TYR A 91 -20.88 13.98 34.57
CA TYR A 91 -20.80 13.98 33.12
C TYR A 91 -21.73 12.92 32.51
N ILE A 92 -22.38 13.27 31.41
CA ILE A 92 -23.17 12.33 30.62
C ILE A 92 -22.67 12.40 29.19
N ILE A 93 -22.01 11.33 28.74
CA ILE A 93 -21.41 11.19 27.42
C ILE A 93 -22.17 10.10 26.68
N LEU A 94 -22.60 10.36 25.46
CA LEU A 94 -23.42 9.44 24.68
C LEU A 94 -22.60 8.96 23.48
N GLU A 95 -22.49 7.65 23.30
CA GLU A 95 -22.27 7.13 21.96
C GLU A 95 -23.58 7.30 21.18
N HIS A 96 -23.61 8.36 20.36
CA HIS A 96 -24.80 8.85 19.71
C HIS A 96 -24.43 9.34 18.31
N TRP A 97 -25.00 8.69 17.29
CA TRP A 97 -24.73 8.96 15.88
C TRP A 97 -26.06 9.20 15.16
N SER A 98 -26.78 10.22 15.63
CA SER A 98 -28.15 10.58 15.22
C SER A 98 -28.14 11.91 14.46
N PRO A 99 -29.26 12.36 13.89
CA PRO A 99 -29.29 13.61 13.14
C PRO A 99 -28.93 14.82 14.02
N ASP A 100 -28.32 15.84 13.41
CA ASP A 100 -27.85 17.04 14.11
C ASP A 100 -28.92 17.71 14.99
N ALA A 101 -30.19 17.66 14.59
CA ALA A 101 -31.30 18.22 15.36
C ALA A 101 -31.47 17.56 16.74
N GLU A 102 -31.25 16.24 16.82
CA GLU A 102 -31.32 15.49 18.08
C GLU A 102 -30.07 15.72 18.94
N GLU A 103 -28.89 15.62 18.32
CA GLU A 103 -27.61 15.92 18.98
C GLU A 103 -27.60 17.34 19.56
N THR A 104 -28.18 18.31 18.85
CA THR A 104 -28.30 19.69 19.31
C THR A 104 -29.18 19.79 20.56
N GLN A 105 -30.32 19.10 20.59
CA GLN A 105 -31.21 19.11 21.76
C GLN A 105 -30.57 18.49 23.00
N LEU A 106 -29.84 17.37 22.82
CA LEU A 106 -29.15 16.68 23.92
C LEU A 106 -27.94 17.47 24.40
N GLY A 107 -27.15 18.02 23.46
CA GLY A 107 -26.02 18.89 23.76
C GLY A 107 -26.42 20.15 24.52
N ASN A 108 -27.50 20.83 24.09
CA ASN A 108 -28.06 21.99 24.79
C ASN A 108 -28.60 21.65 26.19
N TYR A 109 -28.97 20.38 26.43
CA TYR A 109 -29.39 19.91 27.74
C TYR A 109 -28.22 19.70 28.71
N GLY A 110 -26.97 19.74 28.24
CA GLY A 110 -25.77 19.55 29.05
C GLY A 110 -25.06 18.20 28.84
N MET A 111 -25.62 17.32 28.00
CA MET A 111 -24.96 16.06 27.64
C MET A 111 -23.85 16.30 26.61
N LYS A 112 -22.99 15.29 26.44
CA LYS A 112 -21.95 15.27 25.41
C LYS A 112 -22.14 14.07 24.50
N MET A 113 -21.72 14.18 23.25
CA MET A 113 -21.79 13.07 22.28
C MET A 113 -20.38 12.66 21.84
N TRP A 114 -20.20 11.42 21.40
CA TRP A 114 -18.97 10.99 20.72
C TRP A 114 -18.84 11.67 19.36
N ARG A 115 -17.62 12.01 18.95
CA ARG A 115 -17.33 12.50 17.59
C ARG A 115 -16.12 11.79 17.02
N ASN A 116 -16.40 10.84 16.15
CA ASN A 116 -15.41 10.04 15.46
C ASN A 116 -14.94 10.80 14.22
N LYS A 117 -13.63 11.02 14.13
CA LYS A 117 -12.98 11.63 12.96
C LYS A 117 -11.86 10.74 12.41
N SER A 118 -11.88 9.44 12.72
CA SER A 118 -10.98 8.41 12.16
C SER A 118 -10.95 8.50 10.63
N TYR A 119 -12.13 8.46 9.99
CA TYR A 119 -12.30 8.54 8.53
C TYR A 119 -11.78 9.84 7.88
N ASP A 120 -11.53 10.89 8.67
CA ASP A 120 -10.96 12.15 8.20
C ASP A 120 -9.44 12.25 8.47
N TYR A 121 -8.99 11.76 9.62
CA TYR A 121 -7.59 11.83 10.04
C TYR A 121 -6.73 10.72 9.42
N VAL A 122 -7.24 9.50 9.29
CA VAL A 122 -6.49 8.37 8.73
C VAL A 122 -6.03 8.66 7.30
N PRO A 123 -6.88 9.06 6.34
CA PRO A 123 -6.43 9.34 4.98
C PRO A 123 -5.30 10.39 4.93
N ALA A 124 -5.48 11.49 5.67
CA ALA A 124 -4.47 12.54 5.77
C ALA A 124 -3.14 12.01 6.34
N ALA A 125 -3.19 11.28 7.45
CA ALA A 125 -2.01 10.72 8.10
C ALA A 125 -1.26 9.69 7.22
N ILE A 126 -1.96 8.89 6.41
CA ILE A 126 -1.33 7.91 5.49
C ILE A 126 -0.84 8.52 4.17
N GLY A 127 -0.97 9.84 3.97
CA GLY A 127 -0.50 10.51 2.76
C GLY A 127 -1.49 10.52 1.61
N ASN A 128 -2.78 10.31 1.91
CA ASN A 128 -3.90 10.52 1.02
C ASN A 128 -4.76 11.68 1.55
N PRO A 129 -4.39 12.96 1.33
CA PRO A 129 -4.88 14.12 2.09
C PRO A 129 -6.34 14.53 1.82
N THR A 130 -7.23 13.56 1.65
CA THR A 130 -8.69 13.69 1.73
C THR A 130 -9.17 13.81 3.20
N GLY A 131 -10.48 13.94 3.40
CA GLY A 131 -11.07 14.14 4.73
C GLY A 131 -10.98 15.59 5.24
N SER A 132 -11.85 15.95 6.17
CA SER A 132 -11.96 17.30 6.74
C SER A 132 -11.83 17.30 8.25
N PHE A 133 -10.96 18.16 8.81
CA PHE A 133 -10.84 18.34 10.26
C PHE A 133 -11.89 19.28 10.87
N ALA A 134 -12.84 19.77 10.06
CA ALA A 134 -13.94 20.58 10.55
C ALA A 134 -14.81 19.84 11.59
N GLY A 135 -15.40 20.59 12.51
CA GLY A 135 -16.25 20.06 13.60
C GLY A 135 -15.49 19.45 14.79
N MET A 136 -14.15 19.39 14.71
CA MET A 136 -13.31 18.97 15.84
C MET A 136 -13.33 19.97 17.00
N ASP A 137 -13.77 21.22 16.77
CA ASP A 137 -13.85 22.29 17.77
C ASP A 137 -15.17 22.33 18.56
N ALA A 138 -16.07 21.35 18.33
CA ALA A 138 -17.34 21.23 19.01
C ALA A 138 -17.19 20.99 20.53
N THR A 139 -17.84 21.81 21.36
CA THR A 139 -17.79 21.67 22.83
C THR A 139 -18.81 20.69 23.42
N SER A 140 -19.85 20.38 22.65
CA SER A 140 -20.86 19.36 22.95
C SER A 140 -20.38 17.95 22.62
N HIS A 141 -19.17 17.78 22.06
CA HIS A 141 -18.68 16.47 21.65
C HIS A 141 -17.32 16.12 22.25
N VAL A 142 -17.14 14.85 22.60
CA VAL A 142 -15.85 14.24 22.88
C VAL A 142 -15.29 13.73 21.56
N ALA A 143 -14.39 14.52 20.97
CA ALA A 143 -13.83 14.21 19.65
C ALA A 143 -12.55 13.36 19.73
N PHE A 144 -12.40 12.45 18.77
CA PHE A 144 -11.27 11.53 18.68
C PHE A 144 -11.03 11.07 17.23
N TYR A 145 -9.87 10.49 16.97
CA TYR A 145 -9.59 9.76 15.74
C TYR A 145 -9.29 8.27 15.96
N ASN A 146 -9.04 7.86 17.20
CA ASN A 146 -8.85 6.46 17.61
C ASN A 146 -9.81 6.16 18.76
N SER A 147 -10.31 4.93 18.82
CA SER A 147 -11.13 4.42 19.91
C SER A 147 -10.97 2.91 20.01
N HIS A 148 -11.73 2.27 20.90
CA HIS A 148 -11.80 0.82 20.99
C HIS A 148 -12.48 0.16 19.77
N ASP A 149 -13.18 0.94 18.93
CA ASP A 149 -13.85 0.44 17.73
C ASP A 149 -13.13 0.76 16.42
N GLU A 150 -12.14 1.66 16.49
CA GLU A 150 -11.37 2.13 15.35
C GLU A 150 -9.96 1.52 15.35
N ARG A 151 -9.43 1.24 14.17
CA ARG A 151 -8.02 0.90 13.99
C ARG A 151 -7.15 2.13 14.33
N ARG A 152 -5.92 1.88 14.77
CA ARG A 152 -5.01 2.94 15.21
C ARG A 152 -4.43 3.68 14.00
N ILE A 153 -4.38 5.02 14.03
CA ILE A 153 -3.66 5.79 13.00
C ILE A 153 -2.22 5.28 12.78
N ALA A 154 -1.48 4.95 13.85
CA ALA A 154 -0.11 4.45 13.73
C ALA A 154 -0.06 3.12 12.96
N GLU A 155 -1.04 2.24 13.19
CA GLU A 155 -1.18 0.98 12.47
C GLU A 155 -1.52 1.23 10.99
N HIS A 156 -2.48 2.11 10.70
CA HIS A 156 -2.77 2.53 9.31
C HIS A 156 -1.53 3.12 8.60
N CYS A 157 -0.72 3.92 9.28
CA CYS A 157 0.52 4.45 8.69
C CYS A 157 1.48 3.33 8.28
N ILE A 158 1.65 2.28 9.11
CA ILE A 158 2.57 1.18 8.79
C ILE A 158 2.02 0.21 7.74
N THR A 159 0.70 -0.01 7.68
CA THR A 159 0.09 -0.97 6.74
C THR A 159 -0.33 -0.33 5.43
N GLU A 160 -0.85 0.90 5.47
CA GLU A 160 -1.51 1.59 4.35
C GLU A 160 -0.80 2.90 3.94
N GLY A 161 0.25 3.31 4.68
CA GLY A 161 1.05 4.49 4.37
C GLY A 161 1.53 4.53 2.92
N ARG A 162 1.36 5.69 2.27
CA ARG A 162 1.90 5.93 0.93
C ARG A 162 3.35 6.37 0.98
N SER A 163 4.02 6.26 -0.17
CA SER A 163 5.42 6.68 -0.34
C SER A 163 5.61 7.48 -1.63
N SER A 164 6.58 8.39 -1.61
CA SER A 164 7.08 9.07 -2.81
C SER A 164 8.58 9.28 -2.70
N GLY A 165 9.34 8.79 -3.68
CA GLY A 165 10.79 8.76 -3.60
C GLY A 165 11.27 8.05 -2.34
N SER A 166 12.13 8.71 -1.56
CA SER A 166 12.64 8.15 -0.30
C SER A 166 11.73 8.39 0.92
N TYR A 167 10.65 9.15 0.79
CA TYR A 167 9.72 9.39 1.88
C TYR A 167 8.65 8.29 1.90
N ASN A 168 8.70 7.40 2.89
CA ASN A 168 7.79 6.26 3.02
C ASN A 168 7.12 6.25 4.39
N ILE A 169 5.81 6.48 4.44
CA ILE A 169 5.06 6.54 5.72
C ILE A 169 5.02 5.18 6.44
N LYS A 170 5.26 4.08 5.73
CA LYS A 170 5.38 2.75 6.35
C LYS A 170 6.66 2.57 7.16
N ASP A 171 7.65 3.46 7.01
CA ASP A 171 8.79 3.53 7.92
C ASP A 171 8.33 4.06 9.28
N SER A 172 8.56 3.28 10.33
CA SER A 172 8.23 3.66 11.71
C SER A 172 8.75 5.04 12.12
N LEU A 173 9.94 5.44 11.66
CA LEU A 173 10.53 6.74 12.00
C LEU A 173 9.73 7.90 11.40
N ILE A 174 9.20 7.72 10.19
CA ILE A 174 8.33 8.68 9.53
C ILE A 174 6.93 8.64 10.16
N MET A 175 6.39 7.43 10.41
CA MET A 175 5.10 7.26 11.11
C MET A 175 5.08 8.01 12.44
N PHE A 176 6.16 7.97 13.21
CA PHE A 176 6.26 8.70 14.48
C PHE A 176 6.03 10.20 14.31
N GLU A 177 6.48 10.81 13.21
CA GLU A 177 6.20 12.23 12.94
C GLU A 177 4.75 12.45 12.48
N ARG A 178 4.17 11.51 11.73
CA ARG A 178 2.77 11.59 11.27
C ARG A 178 1.78 11.56 12.41
N VAL A 179 1.98 10.69 13.41
CA VAL A 179 1.09 10.63 14.57
C VAL A 179 1.20 11.87 15.46
N LYS A 180 2.38 12.51 15.54
CA LYS A 180 2.55 13.80 16.23
C LYS A 180 1.87 14.94 15.48
N GLN A 181 2.00 14.97 14.15
CA GLN A 181 1.29 15.92 13.28
C GLN A 181 -0.23 15.79 13.46
N ALA A 182 -0.78 14.58 13.41
CA ALA A 182 -2.20 14.33 13.66
C ALA A 182 -2.65 14.80 15.07
N ALA A 183 -1.83 14.54 16.09
CA ALA A 183 -2.08 15.00 17.45
C ALA A 183 -2.12 16.54 17.56
N ALA A 184 -1.22 17.26 16.89
CA ALA A 184 -1.20 18.72 16.91
C ALA A 184 -2.50 19.32 16.34
N PHE A 185 -2.99 18.78 15.23
CA PHE A 185 -4.24 19.23 14.61
C PHE A 185 -5.51 18.80 15.36
N ASN A 186 -5.44 17.74 16.17
CA ASN A 186 -6.54 17.28 17.01
C ASN A 186 -6.63 18.08 18.31
N TYR A 187 -5.55 18.07 19.10
CA TYR A 187 -5.56 18.54 20.48
C TYR A 187 -5.39 20.06 20.62
N LEU A 188 -5.12 20.81 19.55
CA LEU A 188 -5.13 22.28 19.56
C LEU A 188 -6.45 22.89 19.09
N GLN A 189 -7.49 22.07 18.90
CA GLN A 189 -8.86 22.54 18.69
C GLN A 189 -9.64 22.51 20.02
N PRO A 190 -10.52 23.49 20.30
CA PRO A 190 -11.24 23.56 21.57
C PRO A 190 -12.28 22.44 21.73
N GLY A 191 -12.90 22.35 22.90
CA GLY A 191 -13.85 21.28 23.24
C GLY A 191 -13.17 19.97 23.68
N PRO A 192 -13.90 19.05 24.33
CA PRO A 192 -13.34 17.81 24.87
C PRO A 192 -12.66 16.95 23.80
N LYS A 193 -11.58 16.26 24.18
CA LYS A 193 -10.80 15.36 23.32
C LYS A 193 -10.49 14.08 24.07
N MET A 194 -10.52 12.95 23.38
CA MET A 194 -10.12 11.66 23.93
C MET A 194 -8.80 11.22 23.30
N ILE A 195 -7.83 10.88 24.15
CA ILE A 195 -6.63 10.13 23.78
C ILE A 195 -6.99 8.66 23.98
N TRP A 196 -6.89 7.84 22.95
CA TRP A 196 -7.09 6.40 23.12
C TRP A 196 -5.79 5.78 23.65
N GLN A 197 -5.90 4.88 24.63
CA GLN A 197 -4.77 4.37 25.40
C GLN A 197 -3.57 4.01 24.50
N PHE A 198 -2.39 4.59 24.79
CA PHE A 198 -1.11 4.40 24.10
C PHE A 198 -0.94 5.11 22.74
N ASP A 199 -1.89 5.93 22.30
CA ASP A 199 -1.71 6.81 21.14
C ASP A 199 -0.48 7.72 21.31
N GLU A 200 -0.23 8.17 22.54
CA GLU A 200 0.93 8.97 22.94
C GLU A 200 2.27 8.23 22.83
N LEU A 201 2.25 6.95 22.45
CA LEU A 201 3.44 6.15 22.13
C LEU A 201 3.43 5.62 20.70
N GLY A 202 2.45 6.02 19.87
CA GLY A 202 2.30 5.54 18.50
C GLY A 202 1.89 4.07 18.43
N TYR A 203 0.96 3.63 19.29
CA TYR A 203 0.53 2.24 19.37
C TYR A 203 -0.02 1.73 18.04
N ASP A 204 0.66 0.73 17.48
CA ASP A 204 0.56 0.26 16.09
C ASP A 204 0.09 -1.19 15.99
N ILE A 205 -0.55 -1.71 17.03
CA ILE A 205 -1.12 -3.04 17.04
C ILE A 205 -2.55 -3.01 16.49
N ASP A 206 -2.85 -3.92 15.57
CA ASP A 206 -4.17 -4.08 14.96
C ASP A 206 -5.27 -4.36 16.01
N ILE A 207 -6.46 -3.79 15.79
CA ILE A 207 -7.61 -3.95 16.67
C ILE A 207 -8.08 -5.41 16.80
N ASN A 208 -7.82 -6.25 15.80
CA ASN A 208 -8.15 -7.67 15.78
C ASN A 208 -6.99 -8.56 16.26
N PHE A 209 -5.88 -7.99 16.75
CA PHE A 209 -4.84 -8.80 17.38
C PHE A 209 -5.45 -9.61 18.54
N ASN A 210 -5.32 -10.94 18.46
CA ASN A 210 -5.94 -11.88 19.40
C ASN A 210 -7.49 -11.79 19.45
N GLY A 211 -8.13 -11.39 18.35
CA GLY A 211 -9.57 -11.12 18.27
C GLY A 211 -9.94 -9.69 18.71
N ARG A 212 -11.12 -9.19 18.29
CA ARG A 212 -11.54 -7.80 18.52
C ARG A 212 -11.55 -7.43 20.01
N VAL A 213 -12.16 -8.28 20.84
CA VAL A 213 -12.22 -8.12 22.30
C VAL A 213 -11.02 -8.73 23.04
N GLY A 214 -10.04 -9.27 22.31
CA GLY A 214 -8.88 -9.92 22.89
C GLY A 214 -7.91 -8.94 23.55
N ARG A 215 -7.26 -9.39 24.64
CA ARG A 215 -6.22 -8.62 25.34
C ARG A 215 -5.09 -8.30 24.37
N LYS A 216 -4.80 -7.00 24.24
CA LYS A 216 -3.70 -6.48 23.43
C LYS A 216 -2.39 -6.41 24.24
N PRO A 217 -1.21 -6.48 23.60
CA PRO A 217 0.06 -6.47 24.31
C PRO A 217 0.27 -5.16 25.10
N TYR A 218 0.83 -5.27 26.31
CA TYR A 218 1.23 -4.07 27.05
C TYR A 218 2.43 -3.39 26.42
N VAL A 219 2.60 -2.13 26.75
CA VAL A 219 3.72 -1.29 26.31
C VAL A 219 4.85 -1.17 27.36
N TRP A 220 4.69 -1.79 28.54
CA TRP A 220 5.70 -1.90 29.60
C TRP A 220 5.68 -3.27 30.30
N GLY A 221 6.77 -3.59 31.00
CA GLY A 221 6.91 -4.82 31.79
C GLY A 221 7.57 -5.99 31.05
N ALA A 222 7.78 -7.10 31.76
CA ALA A 222 8.32 -8.34 31.19
C ALA A 222 7.34 -8.92 30.15
N GLY A 223 7.85 -9.36 28.99
CA GLY A 223 7.04 -9.92 27.90
C GLY A 223 6.19 -8.91 27.12
N SER A 224 6.38 -7.61 27.35
CA SER A 224 5.67 -6.51 26.68
C SER A 224 6.35 -6.05 25.39
N LEU A 225 5.71 -5.09 24.70
CA LEU A 225 6.30 -4.39 23.56
C LEU A 225 7.45 -3.45 23.94
N LYS A 226 7.63 -3.13 25.23
CA LYS A 226 8.65 -2.22 25.76
C LYS A 226 8.65 -0.81 25.12
N TYR A 227 7.52 -0.35 24.59
CA TYR A 227 7.42 0.97 23.94
C TYR A 227 7.77 2.12 24.88
N TYR A 228 7.48 2.00 26.18
CA TYR A 228 7.89 3.02 27.15
C TYR A 228 9.41 3.18 27.27
N ASN A 229 10.19 2.12 27.01
CA ASN A 229 11.65 2.18 27.07
C ASN A 229 12.28 2.67 25.77
N SER A 230 11.48 2.88 24.71
CA SER A 230 11.98 3.38 23.42
C SER A 230 12.12 4.89 23.45
N THR A 231 13.35 5.39 23.38
CA THR A 231 13.66 6.83 23.28
C THR A 231 12.89 7.51 22.13
N LEU A 232 12.75 6.82 21.00
CA LEU A 232 12.04 7.36 19.83
C LEU A 232 10.53 7.49 20.06
N ARG A 233 9.91 6.52 20.75
CA ARG A 233 8.48 6.62 21.11
C ARG A 233 8.26 7.61 22.26
N GLN A 234 9.25 7.81 23.14
CA GLN A 234 9.22 8.89 24.13
C GLN A 234 9.18 10.28 23.48
N HIS A 235 9.68 10.45 22.25
CA HIS A 235 9.47 11.71 21.51
C HIS A 235 8.00 11.91 21.12
N ILE A 236 7.21 10.85 20.89
CA ILE A 236 5.76 10.98 20.66
C ILE A 236 5.09 11.45 21.95
N TYR A 237 5.43 10.82 23.07
CA TYR A 237 4.91 11.18 24.38
C TYR A 237 5.18 12.66 24.72
N LYS A 238 6.44 13.10 24.54
CA LYS A 238 6.83 14.50 24.75
C LYS A 238 6.13 15.47 23.79
N ALA A 239 5.89 15.06 22.54
CA ALA A 239 5.13 15.88 21.61
C ALA A 239 3.68 16.07 22.10
N TYR A 240 3.01 14.99 22.54
CA TYR A 240 1.67 15.08 23.12
C TYR A 240 1.66 15.97 24.36
N GLN A 241 2.62 15.79 25.27
CA GLN A 241 2.78 16.64 26.45
C GLN A 241 2.96 18.12 26.07
N GLY A 242 3.82 18.42 25.09
CA GLY A 242 4.05 19.78 24.60
C GLY A 242 2.81 20.41 23.95
N ILE A 243 2.09 19.64 23.12
CA ILE A 243 0.84 20.07 22.50
C ILE A 243 -0.21 20.40 23.56
N LEU A 244 -0.38 19.54 24.57
CA LEU A 244 -1.31 19.79 25.67
C LEU A 244 -0.87 20.93 26.58
N HIS A 245 0.45 21.14 26.74
CA HIS A 245 0.97 22.32 27.41
C HIS A 245 0.56 23.61 26.67
N VAL A 246 0.76 23.69 25.34
CA VAL A 246 0.30 24.84 24.54
C VAL A 246 -1.20 25.04 24.70
N ARG A 247 -1.99 23.96 24.58
CA ARG A 247 -3.45 23.99 24.76
C ARG A 247 -3.86 24.56 26.12
N ASN A 248 -3.23 24.11 27.20
CA ASN A 248 -3.56 24.53 28.57
C ASN A 248 -3.08 25.94 28.88
N THR A 249 -1.93 26.34 28.34
CA THR A 249 -1.37 27.68 28.53
C THR A 249 -2.19 28.75 27.83
N ILE A 250 -2.70 28.49 26.62
CA ILE A 250 -3.61 29.40 25.92
C ILE A 250 -5.02 29.31 26.50
N GLY A 251 -5.48 28.10 26.80
CA GLY A 251 -6.81 27.82 27.32
C GLY A 251 -7.83 27.53 26.19
N PRO A 252 -8.61 26.43 26.30
CA PRO A 252 -9.57 26.04 25.27
C PRO A 252 -10.68 27.08 25.05
N GLU A 253 -11.05 27.86 26.07
CA GLU A 253 -12.07 28.91 25.92
C GLU A 253 -11.57 30.10 25.09
N LEU A 254 -10.29 30.49 25.22
CA LEU A 254 -9.71 31.52 24.36
C LEU A 254 -9.58 31.05 22.90
N LEU A 255 -9.18 29.79 22.69
CA LEU A 255 -9.17 29.19 21.34
C LEU A 255 -10.57 29.10 20.73
N LYS A 256 -11.60 28.86 21.55
CA LYS A 256 -13.01 28.87 21.11
C LYS A 256 -13.47 30.26 20.70
N ALA A 257 -13.16 31.28 21.50
CA ALA A 257 -13.59 32.67 21.30
C ALA A 257 -12.76 33.44 20.25
N ALA A 258 -11.60 32.90 19.86
CA ALA A 258 -10.69 33.52 18.90
C ALA A 258 -11.32 33.76 17.52
N GLN A 259 -10.81 34.77 16.81
CA GLN A 259 -11.01 34.86 15.37
C GLN A 259 -10.16 33.77 14.68
N LYS A 260 -10.79 32.99 13.81
CA LYS A 260 -10.20 31.80 13.19
C LYS A 260 -9.97 32.00 11.70
N SER A 261 -8.83 31.56 11.19
CA SER A 261 -8.59 31.44 9.74
C SER A 261 -8.05 30.05 9.41
N HIS A 262 -8.88 29.02 9.55
CA HIS A 262 -8.44 27.63 9.37
C HIS A 262 -8.40 27.21 7.89
N GLN A 263 -7.54 26.23 7.59
CA GLN A 263 -7.57 25.43 6.37
C GLN A 263 -7.52 23.96 6.81
N GLN A 264 -8.67 23.27 6.80
CA GLN A 264 -8.85 21.96 7.44
C GLN A 264 -8.93 20.78 6.46
N THR A 265 -8.67 21.03 5.18
CA THR A 265 -8.70 20.06 4.08
C THR A 265 -7.48 20.26 3.19
N GLY A 266 -7.21 19.29 2.31
CA GLY A 266 -6.15 19.35 1.31
C GLY A 266 -4.76 18.93 1.82
N ASP A 267 -3.78 19.06 0.91
CA ASP A 267 -2.38 18.65 1.08
C ASP A 267 -1.70 19.29 2.30
N VAL A 268 -1.91 20.60 2.47
CA VAL A 268 -1.40 21.36 3.60
C VAL A 268 -2.58 21.87 4.42
N ARG A 269 -2.43 21.88 5.74
CA ARG A 269 -3.49 22.29 6.66
C ARG A 269 -2.98 23.32 7.64
N ARG A 270 -3.89 24.15 8.14
CA ARG A 270 -3.63 25.24 9.09
C ARG A 270 -4.73 25.34 10.14
N LEU A 271 -4.32 25.50 11.40
CA LEU A 271 -5.13 26.13 12.44
C LEU A 271 -4.52 27.50 12.74
N SER A 272 -5.33 28.55 12.77
CA SER A 272 -4.90 29.92 13.07
C SER A 272 -5.95 30.55 13.97
N TYR A 273 -5.50 31.02 15.13
CA TYR A 273 -6.31 31.60 16.19
C TYR A 273 -5.71 32.96 16.58
N ASN A 274 -6.46 34.03 16.32
CA ASN A 274 -6.22 35.36 16.86
C ASN A 274 -7.06 35.51 18.14
N THR A 275 -6.38 35.47 19.27
CA THR A 275 -6.96 35.47 20.61
C THR A 275 -6.82 36.87 21.23
N SER A 276 -7.43 37.09 22.40
CA SER A 276 -7.14 38.29 23.21
C SER A 276 -5.80 38.22 23.95
N GLY A 277 -5.03 37.13 23.84
CA GLY A 277 -3.86 36.86 24.67
C GLY A 277 -2.65 36.32 23.90
N ILE A 278 -2.64 35.03 23.61
CA ILE A 278 -1.56 34.34 22.89
C ILE A 278 -2.13 33.78 21.60
N ASP A 279 -1.68 34.31 20.48
CA ASP A 279 -2.12 33.81 19.18
C ASP A 279 -1.38 32.53 18.83
N LEU A 280 -2.07 31.66 18.10
CA LEU A 280 -1.61 30.33 17.76
C LEU A 280 -1.74 30.08 16.26
N VAL A 281 -0.66 29.63 15.64
CA VAL A 281 -0.66 29.10 14.28
C VAL A 281 -0.05 27.71 14.28
N VAL A 282 -0.81 26.74 13.77
CA VAL A 282 -0.35 25.37 13.51
C VAL A 282 -0.39 25.16 12.01
N ILE A 283 0.73 24.77 11.40
CA ILE A 283 0.80 24.43 9.97
C ILE A 283 1.39 23.04 9.78
N GLY A 284 0.96 22.32 8.75
CA GLY A 284 1.50 20.99 8.45
C GLY A 284 1.25 20.53 7.03
N ASN A 285 2.23 19.82 6.47
CA ASN A 285 2.16 19.18 5.16
C ASN A 285 1.82 17.69 5.29
N PHE A 286 0.62 17.32 4.85
CA PHE A 286 0.12 15.95 4.82
C PHE A 286 0.43 15.24 3.49
N ALA A 287 0.92 15.95 2.47
CA ALA A 287 1.34 15.37 1.20
C ALA A 287 2.69 14.63 1.29
N LEU A 288 3.02 13.91 0.21
CA LEU A 288 4.27 13.16 0.04
C LEU A 288 5.39 13.97 -0.64
N THR A 289 5.09 15.22 -1.02
CA THR A 289 6.03 16.14 -1.68
C THR A 289 6.01 17.50 -0.98
N SER A 290 7.03 18.33 -1.22
CA SER A 290 7.08 19.68 -0.65
C SER A 290 5.90 20.53 -1.15
N LYS A 291 5.32 21.31 -0.25
CA LYS A 291 4.18 22.19 -0.51
C LYS A 291 4.38 23.52 0.20
N SER A 292 3.65 24.55 -0.21
CA SER A 292 3.68 25.86 0.43
C SER A 292 2.33 26.17 1.04
N ILE A 293 2.33 26.88 2.17
CA ILE A 293 1.11 27.31 2.86
C ILE A 293 1.21 28.77 3.30
N ASP A 294 0.10 29.50 3.18
CA ASP A 294 -0.10 30.77 3.88
C ASP A 294 -0.37 30.47 5.36
N PRO A 295 0.51 30.83 6.31
CA PRO A 295 0.29 30.55 7.71
C PRO A 295 -0.80 31.41 8.34
N LYS A 296 -1.29 32.46 7.66
CA LYS A 296 -2.26 33.43 8.19
C LYS A 296 -1.92 33.85 9.62
N PHE A 297 -0.71 34.37 9.80
CA PHE A 297 -0.32 34.99 11.07
C PHE A 297 -1.27 36.17 11.35
N SER A 298 -1.64 36.37 12.61
CA SER A 298 -2.53 37.46 13.02
C SER A 298 -1.85 38.83 12.99
N GLN A 299 -0.52 38.87 13.10
CA GLN A 299 0.26 40.09 13.18
C GLN A 299 1.70 39.90 12.69
N THR A 300 2.36 41.00 12.33
CA THR A 300 3.79 41.07 12.06
C THR A 300 4.60 41.02 13.36
N GLY A 301 5.93 40.83 13.25
CA GLY A 301 6.84 40.71 14.37
C GLY A 301 7.22 39.26 14.70
N TRP A 302 7.72 39.03 15.91
CA TRP A 302 8.27 37.74 16.30
C TRP A 302 7.19 36.71 16.62
N TRP A 303 7.33 35.54 16.00
CA TRP A 303 6.60 34.32 16.32
C TRP A 303 7.57 33.22 16.73
N TYR A 304 7.21 32.45 17.75
CA TYR A 304 8.08 31.47 18.40
C TYR A 304 7.60 30.07 18.11
N ASN A 305 8.48 29.21 17.60
CA ASN A 305 8.17 27.81 17.38
C ASN A 305 8.30 27.02 18.69
N TYR A 306 7.23 26.34 19.10
CA TYR A 306 7.20 25.66 20.40
C TYR A 306 8.23 24.53 20.54
N PHE A 307 8.43 23.72 19.50
CA PHE A 307 9.28 22.53 19.59
C PHE A 307 10.73 22.80 19.21
N SER A 308 11.01 23.68 18.25
CA SER A 308 12.41 24.03 17.94
C SER A 308 12.97 25.05 18.93
N GLY A 309 12.12 25.85 19.59
CA GLY A 309 12.56 26.99 20.39
C GLY A 309 13.06 28.17 19.54
N ASP A 310 13.06 28.04 18.21
CA ASP A 310 13.47 29.10 17.31
C ASP A 310 12.35 30.15 17.12
N SER A 311 12.65 31.23 16.42
CA SER A 311 11.72 32.31 16.14
C SER A 311 11.83 32.81 14.71
N ILE A 312 10.69 33.25 14.17
CA ILE A 312 10.61 33.89 12.86
C ILE A 312 10.12 35.32 13.03
N ASN A 313 10.74 36.27 12.32
CA ASN A 313 10.25 37.65 12.26
C ASN A 313 9.35 37.82 11.03
N VAL A 314 8.04 37.87 11.26
CA VAL A 314 7.03 37.97 10.22
C VAL A 314 6.91 39.43 9.78
N SER A 315 7.36 39.75 8.57
CA SER A 315 7.18 41.08 7.96
C SER A 315 5.93 41.17 7.09
N ASN A 316 5.44 40.03 6.57
CA ASN A 316 4.20 39.91 5.82
C ASN A 316 3.43 38.69 6.32
N VAL A 317 2.24 38.92 6.87
CA VAL A 317 1.40 37.87 7.47
C VAL A 317 0.86 36.83 6.48
N SER A 318 0.91 37.13 5.18
CA SER A 318 0.52 36.22 4.10
C SER A 318 1.71 35.59 3.35
N ALA A 319 2.94 35.81 3.83
CA ALA A 319 4.12 35.19 3.25
C ALA A 319 4.01 33.65 3.34
N GLN A 320 4.21 32.99 2.21
CA GLN A 320 4.15 31.53 2.13
C GLN A 320 5.33 30.89 2.87
N ILE A 321 5.08 29.83 3.63
CA ILE A 321 6.10 28.94 4.19
C ILE A 321 6.12 27.65 3.38
N SER A 322 7.30 27.25 2.90
CA SER A 322 7.51 25.94 2.26
C SER A 322 7.75 24.87 3.32
N LEU A 323 7.06 23.75 3.20
CA LEU A 323 7.11 22.61 4.11
C LEU A 323 7.50 21.35 3.32
N LYS A 324 8.51 20.63 3.79
CA LYS A 324 8.87 19.29 3.32
C LYS A 324 7.75 18.28 3.61
N PRO A 325 7.76 17.08 2.99
CA PRO A 325 6.79 16.04 3.30
C PRO A 325 6.75 15.73 4.80
N GLY A 326 5.55 15.76 5.40
CA GLY A 326 5.37 15.50 6.84
C GLY A 326 5.83 16.61 7.78
N GLU A 327 6.39 17.72 7.28
CA GLU A 327 6.83 18.83 8.12
C GLU A 327 5.63 19.59 8.71
N TRP A 328 5.76 20.00 9.97
CA TRP A 328 4.74 20.76 10.69
C TRP A 328 5.35 21.58 11.83
N HIS A 329 4.64 22.65 12.22
CA HIS A 329 5.09 23.60 13.22
C HIS A 329 3.93 24.14 14.06
N ILE A 330 4.25 24.52 15.30
CA ILE A 330 3.38 25.30 16.19
C ILE A 330 4.09 26.62 16.48
N TYR A 331 3.48 27.72 16.07
CA TYR A 331 3.96 29.08 16.34
C TYR A 331 3.03 29.80 17.30
N THR A 332 3.61 30.57 18.22
CA THR A 332 2.87 31.44 19.15
C THR A 332 3.48 32.82 19.20
N THR A 333 2.68 33.85 19.50
CA THR A 333 3.18 35.24 19.65
C THR A 333 3.96 35.49 20.93
N LYS A 334 3.88 34.56 21.90
CA LYS A 334 4.73 34.52 23.09
C LYS A 334 5.56 33.25 23.08
N ARG A 335 6.81 33.34 23.55
CA ARG A 335 7.68 32.19 23.78
C ARG A 335 7.13 31.38 24.96
N LEU A 336 6.62 30.17 24.70
CA LEU A 336 6.05 29.30 25.73
C LEU A 336 7.02 28.22 26.23
N ALA A 337 8.12 27.99 25.50
CA ALA A 337 9.19 27.07 25.87
C ALA A 337 10.50 27.47 25.17
N GLU A 338 11.62 27.00 25.69
CA GLU A 338 12.95 27.13 25.07
C GLU A 338 13.20 26.11 23.93
N GLY A 339 12.18 25.33 23.58
CA GLY A 339 12.28 24.22 22.62
C GLY A 339 12.48 22.86 23.28
N GLN A 340 12.23 21.80 22.51
CA GLN A 340 12.42 20.41 22.88
C GLN A 340 13.18 19.68 21.76
N PRO A 341 14.52 19.79 21.73
CA PRO A 341 15.35 19.21 20.66
C PRO A 341 15.05 17.73 20.42
N GLY A 342 14.91 17.34 19.15
CA GLY A 342 14.68 15.96 18.73
C GLY A 342 13.24 15.44 18.85
N VAL A 343 12.35 16.16 19.56
CA VAL A 343 10.95 15.74 19.76
C VAL A 343 10.17 15.77 18.45
N VAL A 344 10.23 16.87 17.71
CA VAL A 344 9.71 16.98 16.35
C VAL A 344 10.89 17.07 15.39
N ALA A 345 10.90 16.23 14.36
CA ALA A 345 11.97 16.21 13.37
C ALA A 345 11.40 16.13 11.96
N VAL A 346 12.11 16.71 11.00
CA VAL A 346 11.72 16.70 9.59
C VAL A 346 12.56 15.67 8.86
N TYR A 347 11.91 14.77 8.12
CA TYR A 347 12.63 13.78 7.33
C TYR A 347 13.46 14.49 6.25
N ASP A 348 14.75 14.18 6.23
CA ASP A 348 15.65 14.57 5.16
C ASP A 348 16.60 13.40 4.87
N ASN A 349 16.69 13.01 3.61
CA ASN A 349 17.55 11.91 3.20
C ASN A 349 18.89 12.47 2.75
N PRO A 350 20.01 12.13 3.41
CA PRO A 350 21.32 12.60 3.00
C PRO A 350 21.86 11.92 1.74
N VAL A 351 21.16 10.91 1.20
CA VAL A 351 21.64 10.14 0.05
C VAL A 351 20.72 10.26 -1.16
N THR A 352 21.33 10.37 -2.33
CA THR A 352 20.68 10.13 -3.63
C THR A 352 21.45 9.08 -4.43
N ILE A 353 20.72 8.25 -5.19
CA ILE A 353 21.30 7.23 -6.07
C ILE A 353 20.84 7.51 -7.50
N SER A 354 21.74 7.35 -8.47
CA SER A 354 21.45 7.49 -9.91
C SER A 354 22.10 6.35 -10.71
N PRO A 355 21.33 5.66 -11.58
CA PRO A 355 19.88 5.77 -11.75
C PRO A 355 19.10 5.31 -10.50
N ASN A 356 17.84 5.74 -10.39
CA ASN A 356 16.89 5.23 -9.40
C ASN A 356 15.49 5.22 -10.05
N PRO A 357 14.83 4.07 -10.19
CA PRO A 357 15.23 2.74 -9.67
C PRO A 357 16.45 2.14 -10.41
N PHE A 358 17.04 1.10 -9.83
CA PHE A 358 18.22 0.39 -10.35
C PHE A 358 18.18 -1.10 -9.97
N LYS A 359 18.94 -1.92 -10.70
CA LYS A 359 19.13 -3.36 -10.48
C LYS A 359 20.50 -3.69 -9.87
N GLY A 360 20.71 -4.94 -9.47
CA GLY A 360 21.98 -5.38 -8.87
C GLY A 360 23.16 -5.26 -9.83
N SER A 361 22.90 -5.49 -11.13
CA SER A 361 23.88 -5.42 -12.20
C SER A 361 24.16 -4.00 -12.73
N ASP A 362 23.40 -2.99 -12.31
CA ASP A 362 23.54 -1.63 -12.82
C ASP A 362 24.74 -0.91 -12.18
N LEU A 363 25.53 -0.19 -12.98
CA LEU A 363 26.48 0.78 -12.44
C LEU A 363 25.70 1.97 -11.86
N ILE A 364 25.76 2.14 -10.54
CA ILE A 364 25.10 3.22 -9.83
C ILE A 364 26.10 4.23 -9.27
N LYS A 365 25.67 5.48 -9.16
CA LYS A 365 26.34 6.54 -8.44
C LYS A 365 25.57 6.88 -7.17
N ILE A 366 26.24 6.80 -6.03
CA ILE A 366 25.72 7.15 -4.71
C ILE A 366 26.32 8.50 -4.32
N ARG A 367 25.46 9.49 -4.08
CA ARG A 367 25.85 10.82 -3.60
C ARG A 367 25.37 11.02 -2.17
N PHE A 368 26.28 11.46 -1.31
CA PHE A 368 26.06 11.73 0.10
C PHE A 368 26.24 13.21 0.43
N ASP A 369 25.28 13.78 1.13
CA ASP A 369 25.25 15.16 1.63
C ASP A 369 25.38 15.16 3.15
N ALA A 370 26.57 15.48 3.64
CA ALA A 370 26.88 15.43 5.06
C ALA A 370 26.10 16.46 5.91
N THR A 371 25.54 17.49 5.28
CA THR A 371 24.75 18.52 5.99
C THR A 371 23.36 18.03 6.41
N LYS A 372 22.87 16.98 5.75
CA LYS A 372 21.56 16.36 6.02
C LYS A 372 21.65 15.12 6.91
N ALA A 373 22.87 14.64 7.16
CA ALA A 373 23.10 13.40 7.88
C ALA A 373 22.91 13.61 9.39
N SER A 374 22.30 12.63 10.05
CA SER A 374 22.33 12.57 11.52
C SER A 374 23.76 12.30 11.98
N ASN A 375 24.20 13.04 13.00
CA ASN A 375 25.53 12.87 13.57
C ASN A 375 25.65 11.67 14.53
N ALA A 376 24.53 11.03 14.91
CA ALA A 376 24.46 9.94 15.87
C ALA A 376 25.30 10.16 17.14
N GLY A 377 25.17 11.35 17.73
CA GLY A 377 25.89 11.74 18.95
C GLY A 377 27.38 12.07 18.74
N THR A 378 27.86 12.12 17.50
CA THR A 378 29.23 12.53 17.14
C THR A 378 29.28 13.98 16.65
N ALA A 379 30.46 14.47 16.24
CA ALA A 379 30.62 15.77 15.62
C ALA A 379 30.06 15.86 14.17
N GLY A 380 29.46 14.78 13.63
CA GLY A 380 28.90 14.73 12.28
C GLY A 380 29.97 14.81 11.18
N LEU A 381 29.59 14.70 9.90
CA LEU A 381 30.56 14.67 8.78
C LEU A 381 30.75 16.00 8.05
N VAL A 382 30.11 17.07 8.53
CA VAL A 382 30.33 18.42 8.00
C VAL A 382 31.79 18.83 8.27
N GLY A 383 32.50 19.21 7.22
CA GLY A 383 33.92 19.57 7.27
C GLY A 383 34.88 18.38 7.44
N ALA A 384 34.45 17.14 7.18
CA ALA A 384 35.35 15.98 7.18
C ALA A 384 36.39 16.06 6.05
N ASN A 385 37.59 15.53 6.29
CA ASN A 385 38.68 15.44 5.30
C ASN A 385 38.49 14.25 4.35
N LYS A 386 38.07 13.10 4.90
CA LYS A 386 37.67 11.92 4.14
C LYS A 386 36.31 11.43 4.62
N VAL A 387 35.55 10.82 3.72
CA VAL A 387 34.30 10.13 4.03
C VAL A 387 34.33 8.74 3.40
N TYR A 388 33.92 7.75 4.19
CA TYR A 388 33.82 6.36 3.79
C TYR A 388 32.35 5.93 3.79
N PHE A 389 31.96 5.30 2.70
CA PHE A 389 30.73 4.57 2.52
C PHE A 389 30.85 3.21 3.23
N HIS A 390 30.18 3.08 4.37
CA HIS A 390 30.08 1.82 5.09
C HIS A 390 28.69 1.22 4.84
N SER A 391 28.64 0.05 4.23
CA SER A 391 27.42 -0.45 3.63
C SER A 391 27.32 -1.96 3.61
N GLY A 392 26.13 -2.47 3.34
CA GLY A 392 25.90 -3.89 3.09
C GLY A 392 24.58 -4.08 2.36
N VAL A 393 24.22 -5.34 2.14
CA VAL A 393 23.00 -5.70 1.43
C VAL A 393 22.08 -6.56 2.27
N ILE A 394 20.81 -6.51 1.92
CA ILE A 394 19.80 -7.45 2.39
C ILE A 394 19.45 -8.36 1.20
N LEU A 395 19.67 -9.67 1.37
CA LEU A 395 19.46 -10.69 0.32
C LEU A 395 18.10 -11.41 0.41
N SER A 396 17.19 -10.90 1.24
CA SER A 396 15.83 -11.43 1.37
C SER A 396 14.83 -10.35 1.72
N ASN A 397 13.59 -10.44 1.21
CA ASN A 397 12.49 -9.53 1.53
C ASN A 397 11.89 -9.72 2.95
N THR A 398 12.71 -10.11 3.92
CA THR A 398 12.27 -10.18 5.33
C THR A 398 12.19 -8.79 5.95
N THR A 399 11.34 -8.65 6.97
CA THR A 399 11.34 -7.45 7.83
C THR A 399 12.65 -7.26 8.60
N ASN A 400 13.49 -8.31 8.70
CA ASN A 400 14.83 -8.22 9.25
C ASN A 400 15.72 -7.31 8.39
N LYS A 401 16.25 -6.25 9.00
CA LYS A 401 17.14 -5.26 8.37
C LYS A 401 18.62 -5.53 8.62
N THR A 402 18.99 -6.75 8.99
CA THR A 402 20.39 -7.13 9.20
C THR A 402 21.15 -7.06 7.87
N LEU A 403 22.23 -6.27 7.83
CA LEU A 403 23.10 -6.17 6.67
C LEU A 403 24.01 -7.40 6.57
N THR A 404 24.16 -7.89 5.35
CA THR A 404 25.08 -8.96 4.95
C THR A 404 26.07 -8.42 3.93
N ASN A 405 27.14 -9.16 3.67
CA ASN A 405 28.22 -8.78 2.74
C ASN A 405 28.74 -7.35 3.01
N VAL A 406 28.88 -6.99 4.29
CA VAL A 406 29.23 -5.62 4.69
C VAL A 406 30.59 -5.22 4.12
N LYS A 407 30.64 -4.01 3.53
CA LYS A 407 31.83 -3.36 2.99
C LYS A 407 32.13 -2.08 3.77
N GLY A 408 33.42 -1.79 3.88
CA GLY A 408 33.98 -0.76 4.74
C GLY A 408 34.55 -1.38 6.02
N THR A 409 35.80 -1.05 6.34
CA THR A 409 36.41 -1.44 7.61
C THR A 409 36.29 -0.29 8.62
N PHE A 410 36.92 -0.42 9.79
CA PHE A 410 37.11 0.70 10.72
C PHE A 410 38.52 1.32 10.62
N ASN A 411 39.23 1.02 9.54
CA ASN A 411 40.55 1.55 9.24
C ASN A 411 40.49 2.53 8.05
N ASP A 412 41.52 3.35 7.92
CA ASP A 412 41.80 4.13 6.69
C ASP A 412 42.54 3.23 5.68
N ASP A 413 41.83 2.29 5.07
CA ASP A 413 42.36 1.33 4.09
C ASP A 413 41.86 1.58 2.65
N GLY A 414 41.14 2.67 2.44
CA GLY A 414 40.54 3.05 1.16
C GLY A 414 39.24 2.31 0.81
N VAL A 415 38.83 1.28 1.56
CA VAL A 415 37.62 0.52 1.24
C VAL A 415 36.37 1.37 1.50
N GLY A 416 35.64 1.67 0.43
CA GLY A 416 34.48 2.55 0.47
C GLY A 416 34.82 4.04 0.54
N LEU A 417 36.08 4.44 0.31
CA LEU A 417 36.46 5.85 0.26
C LEU A 417 35.65 6.57 -0.84
N MET A 418 35.01 7.67 -0.47
CA MET A 418 34.23 8.51 -1.37
C MET A 418 35.04 9.69 -1.90
N THR A 419 34.69 10.14 -3.11
CA THR A 419 35.28 11.32 -3.74
C THR A 419 34.51 12.57 -3.35
N LYS A 420 35.19 13.59 -2.83
CA LYS A 420 34.58 14.90 -2.57
C LYS A 420 34.28 15.60 -3.89
N VAL A 421 33.01 15.93 -4.14
CA VAL A 421 32.58 16.61 -5.37
C VAL A 421 32.11 18.04 -5.15
N ALA A 422 31.77 18.39 -3.90
CA ALA A 422 31.52 19.76 -3.47
C ALA A 422 31.76 19.88 -1.96
N GLU A 423 31.61 21.08 -1.39
CA GLU A 423 31.67 21.24 0.06
C GLU A 423 30.62 20.35 0.74
N ASN A 424 31.07 19.45 1.62
CA ASN A 424 30.22 18.48 2.33
C ASN A 424 29.47 17.46 1.45
N ILE A 425 29.77 17.41 0.13
CA ILE A 425 29.15 16.47 -0.81
C ILE A 425 30.17 15.46 -1.32
N TRP A 426 29.81 14.18 -1.26
CA TRP A 426 30.69 13.05 -1.56
C TRP A 426 30.01 12.07 -2.51
N GLU A 427 30.76 11.43 -3.41
CA GLU A 427 30.25 10.46 -4.38
C GLU A 427 31.10 9.17 -4.42
N ILE A 428 30.43 8.03 -4.66
CA ILE A 428 31.07 6.76 -5.03
C ILE A 428 30.25 6.09 -6.15
N SER A 429 30.92 5.39 -7.06
CA SER A 429 30.28 4.59 -8.10
C SER A 429 30.56 3.11 -7.86
N ILE A 430 29.52 2.29 -7.90
CA ILE A 430 29.59 0.84 -7.68
C ILE A 430 28.63 0.12 -8.62
N THR A 431 28.99 -1.10 -9.04
CA THR A 431 28.02 -2.10 -9.48
C THR A 431 27.68 -2.94 -8.25
N PRO A 432 26.45 -2.93 -7.71
CA PRO A 432 26.13 -3.58 -6.43
C PRO A 432 26.54 -5.05 -6.35
N GLU A 433 26.23 -5.86 -7.36
CA GLU A 433 26.58 -7.28 -7.38
C GLU A 433 28.10 -7.51 -7.26
N ASP A 434 28.88 -6.79 -8.07
CA ASP A 434 30.34 -6.86 -8.04
C ASP A 434 30.90 -6.33 -6.71
N TYR A 435 30.41 -5.17 -6.27
CA TYR A 435 30.93 -4.50 -5.07
C TYR A 435 30.69 -5.32 -3.81
N TYR A 436 29.56 -6.02 -3.69
CA TYR A 436 29.25 -6.86 -2.53
C TYR A 436 29.62 -8.35 -2.72
N ASN A 437 30.21 -8.71 -3.86
CA ASN A 437 30.54 -10.09 -4.24
C ASN A 437 29.33 -11.04 -4.13
N ILE A 438 28.22 -10.67 -4.79
CA ILE A 438 26.96 -11.43 -4.71
C ILE A 438 27.03 -12.65 -5.63
N PRO A 439 26.76 -13.88 -5.13
CA PRO A 439 26.65 -15.07 -5.97
C PRO A 439 25.53 -14.95 -7.00
N GLN A 440 25.72 -15.55 -8.18
CA GLN A 440 24.73 -15.52 -9.28
C GLN A 440 23.35 -16.11 -8.94
N ASP A 441 23.23 -16.91 -7.87
CA ASP A 441 21.96 -17.49 -7.41
C ASP A 441 21.21 -16.61 -6.39
N LYS A 442 21.72 -15.42 -6.08
CA LYS A 442 21.15 -14.48 -5.10
C LYS A 442 20.82 -13.16 -5.74
N GLU A 443 19.78 -12.51 -5.23
CA GLU A 443 19.43 -11.14 -5.60
C GLU A 443 19.59 -10.21 -4.40
N ILE A 444 19.99 -8.97 -4.67
CA ILE A 444 19.96 -7.90 -3.68
C ILE A 444 18.53 -7.36 -3.61
N PHE A 445 17.96 -7.32 -2.40
CA PHE A 445 16.66 -6.67 -2.18
C PHE A 445 16.82 -5.22 -1.78
N GLN A 446 17.83 -4.92 -0.96
CA GLN A 446 18.13 -3.56 -0.50
C GLN A 446 19.62 -3.37 -0.29
N ILE A 447 20.10 -2.15 -0.52
CA ILE A 447 21.39 -1.67 -0.03
C ILE A 447 21.12 -0.84 1.22
N GLY A 448 21.78 -1.17 2.32
CA GLY A 448 21.80 -0.36 3.54
C GLY A 448 23.16 0.30 3.75
N MET A 449 23.16 1.55 4.20
CA MET A 449 24.39 2.33 4.32
C MET A 449 24.38 3.36 5.46
N TRP A 450 25.58 3.68 5.92
CA TRP A 450 25.91 4.83 6.74
C TRP A 450 27.34 5.28 6.41
N PHE A 451 27.76 6.42 6.96
CA PHE A 451 29.00 7.08 6.58
C PHE A 451 29.88 7.36 7.79
N ARG A 452 31.20 7.34 7.59
CA ARG A 452 32.19 7.67 8.63
C ARG A 452 33.35 8.48 8.07
N ASN A 453 34.12 9.12 8.94
CA ASN A 453 35.43 9.66 8.58
C ASN A 453 36.54 8.60 8.74
N GLU A 454 37.79 9.01 8.47
CA GLU A 454 38.99 8.16 8.44
C GLU A 454 39.29 7.43 9.77
N ASP A 455 39.04 8.07 10.91
CA ASP A 455 39.32 7.56 12.25
C ASP A 455 38.08 6.94 12.93
N ASN A 456 36.93 6.92 12.24
CA ASN A 456 35.65 6.41 12.73
C ASN A 456 35.08 7.15 13.96
N VAL A 457 35.56 8.36 14.27
CA VAL A 457 35.08 9.20 15.37
C VAL A 457 33.85 10.02 14.97
N ARG A 458 33.74 10.37 13.68
CA ARG A 458 32.62 11.14 13.12
C ARG A 458 31.76 10.25 12.24
N LYS A 459 30.44 10.31 12.43
CA LYS A 459 29.47 9.46 11.73
C LYS A 459 28.39 10.28 11.05
N GLY A 460 27.85 9.72 9.97
CA GLY A 460 26.71 10.24 9.22
C GLY A 460 25.70 9.13 8.98
N TYR A 461 24.56 9.22 9.65
CA TYR A 461 23.43 8.30 9.49
C TYR A 461 22.26 8.99 8.78
N GLY A 462 21.25 8.21 8.44
CA GLY A 462 19.97 8.72 7.95
C GLY A 462 19.14 9.38 9.03
N PHE A 463 17.85 9.57 8.70
CA PHE A 463 16.89 10.18 9.60
C PHE A 463 16.81 9.44 10.94
N ARG A 464 16.83 10.19 12.05
CA ARG A 464 16.80 9.67 13.43
C ARG A 464 17.81 8.54 13.69
N GLU A 465 19.04 8.73 13.21
CA GLU A 465 20.17 7.80 13.40
C GLU A 465 19.97 6.44 12.70
N GLY A 466 18.97 6.33 11.83
CA GLY A 466 18.69 5.12 11.07
C GLY A 466 19.74 4.84 9.99
N ILE A 467 19.93 3.55 9.68
CA ILE A 467 20.60 3.13 8.45
C ILE A 467 19.75 3.58 7.26
N ILE A 468 20.41 4.06 6.20
CA ILE A 468 19.74 4.52 4.99
C ILE A 468 19.56 3.33 4.06
N TYR A 469 18.33 3.08 3.60
CA TYR A 469 18.03 1.96 2.72
C TYR A 469 17.53 2.42 1.35
N PHE A 470 18.02 1.77 0.30
CA PHE A 470 17.48 1.85 -1.04
C PHE A 470 17.07 0.45 -1.50
N GLU A 471 15.89 0.34 -2.10
CA GLU A 471 15.48 -0.91 -2.74
C GLU A 471 16.27 -1.13 -4.04
N VAL A 472 16.57 -2.40 -4.32
CA VAL A 472 17.16 -2.85 -5.58
C VAL A 472 16.11 -3.67 -6.32
N LEU A 473 15.95 -3.41 -7.61
CA LEU A 473 15.05 -4.17 -8.46
C LEU A 473 15.66 -5.53 -8.81
N SER A 474 14.79 -6.53 -8.95
CA SER A 474 15.16 -7.86 -9.39
C SER A 474 15.69 -7.84 -10.84
N ASP A 475 16.73 -8.64 -11.08
CA ASP A 475 17.31 -8.88 -12.41
C ASP A 475 16.59 -9.98 -13.17
N LEU A 476 15.73 -10.75 -12.48
CA LEU A 476 14.94 -11.81 -13.08
C LEU A 476 13.78 -11.27 -13.94
N PRO A 477 13.46 -11.94 -15.05
CA PRO A 477 12.33 -11.58 -15.91
C PRO A 477 11.00 -11.61 -15.15
N MET A 478 10.06 -10.76 -15.57
CA MET A 478 8.74 -10.65 -14.96
C MET A 478 7.95 -11.96 -15.00
N LEU A 479 8.06 -12.69 -16.11
CA LEU A 479 7.30 -13.91 -16.33
C LEU A 479 8.15 -14.87 -17.18
N THR A 480 8.12 -16.14 -16.83
CA THR A 480 8.77 -17.21 -17.60
C THR A 480 7.86 -18.42 -17.70
N VAL A 481 8.06 -19.22 -18.75
CA VAL A 481 7.41 -20.52 -18.96
C VAL A 481 8.46 -21.55 -19.33
N SER A 482 8.39 -22.75 -18.72
CA SER A 482 9.30 -23.85 -19.01
C SER A 482 8.56 -25.20 -19.09
N PRO A 483 8.77 -26.00 -20.16
CA PRO A 483 9.47 -25.63 -21.39
C PRO A 483 8.69 -24.54 -22.15
N ALA A 484 9.39 -23.63 -22.83
CA ALA A 484 8.74 -22.55 -23.57
C ALA A 484 8.00 -23.04 -24.84
N ALA A 485 8.40 -24.19 -25.38
CA ALA A 485 7.71 -24.89 -26.45
C ALA A 485 7.04 -26.16 -25.92
N PHE A 486 5.71 -26.24 -26.01
CA PHE A 486 4.93 -27.31 -25.39
C PHE A 486 3.72 -27.75 -26.22
N ASN A 487 3.29 -29.01 -26.05
CA ASN A 487 2.01 -29.52 -26.54
C ASN A 487 0.93 -29.36 -25.46
N ALA A 488 -0.33 -29.63 -25.79
CA ALA A 488 -1.42 -29.58 -24.83
C ALA A 488 -1.21 -30.48 -23.60
N ASP A 489 -0.61 -31.66 -23.76
CA ASP A 489 -0.34 -32.61 -22.66
C ASP A 489 1.03 -32.43 -21.99
N THR A 490 1.85 -31.49 -22.46
CA THR A 490 3.14 -31.19 -21.85
C THR A 490 2.91 -30.46 -20.54
N GLU A 491 3.54 -30.94 -19.47
CA GLU A 491 3.55 -30.22 -18.20
C GLU A 491 4.45 -28.98 -18.33
N ILE A 492 3.89 -27.81 -18.04
CA ILE A 492 4.59 -26.53 -18.07
C ILE A 492 4.57 -25.90 -16.69
N THR A 493 5.64 -25.18 -16.36
CA THR A 493 5.72 -24.32 -15.19
C THR A 493 5.76 -22.85 -15.63
N ILE A 494 4.78 -22.06 -15.17
CA ILE A 494 4.75 -20.61 -15.34
C ILE A 494 5.23 -19.98 -14.05
N THR A 495 6.26 -19.13 -14.11
CA THR A 495 6.82 -18.43 -12.95
C THR A 495 6.69 -16.92 -13.11
N LEU A 496 6.04 -16.28 -12.14
CA LEU A 496 5.85 -14.83 -12.01
C LEU A 496 6.84 -14.25 -11.01
N ASN A 497 7.45 -13.12 -11.37
CA ASN A 497 8.22 -12.27 -10.47
C ASN A 497 7.40 -11.04 -10.06
N THR A 498 7.01 -10.96 -8.79
CA THR A 498 6.23 -9.85 -8.23
C THR A 498 7.06 -8.64 -7.83
N ALA A 499 8.40 -8.73 -7.90
CA ALA A 499 9.30 -7.62 -7.59
C ALA A 499 9.47 -6.62 -8.75
N VAL A 500 8.92 -6.92 -9.93
CA VAL A 500 8.95 -6.07 -11.14
C VAL A 500 7.54 -5.69 -11.61
N GLY A 501 7.44 -4.80 -12.61
CA GLY A 501 6.15 -4.25 -13.06
C GLY A 501 5.59 -3.20 -12.09
N ASN A 502 4.27 -3.19 -11.88
CA ASN A 502 3.60 -2.29 -10.93
C ASN A 502 3.81 -2.66 -9.46
N ARG A 503 4.33 -3.85 -9.17
CA ARG A 503 4.72 -4.33 -7.82
C ARG A 503 3.60 -4.36 -6.78
N GLU A 504 2.32 -4.27 -7.18
CA GLU A 504 1.18 -4.35 -6.26
C GLU A 504 1.08 -5.71 -5.53
N LEU A 505 1.67 -6.75 -6.12
CA LEU A 505 1.72 -8.10 -5.57
C LEU A 505 3.00 -8.41 -4.78
N LYS A 506 3.95 -7.46 -4.67
CA LYS A 506 5.20 -7.67 -3.93
C LYS A 506 4.88 -7.97 -2.46
N GLY A 507 5.45 -9.05 -1.93
CA GLY A 507 5.22 -9.46 -0.53
C GLY A 507 3.82 -10.01 -0.23
N ALA A 508 2.98 -10.30 -1.24
CA ALA A 508 1.67 -10.91 -1.01
C ALA A 508 1.78 -12.31 -0.38
N ASP A 509 0.79 -12.69 0.45
CA ASP A 509 0.76 -14.01 1.10
C ASP A 509 0.29 -15.14 0.17
N LYS A 510 -0.58 -14.79 -0.79
CA LYS A 510 -1.15 -15.73 -1.78
C LYS A 510 -1.32 -15.04 -3.12
N ILE A 511 -0.82 -15.69 -4.17
CA ILE A 511 -1.02 -15.28 -5.56
C ILE A 511 -1.86 -16.33 -6.30
N TYR A 512 -2.75 -15.83 -7.15
CA TYR A 512 -3.64 -16.61 -8.00
C TYR A 512 -3.44 -16.21 -9.46
N MET A 513 -3.45 -17.20 -10.34
CA MET A 513 -3.48 -17.03 -11.79
C MET A 513 -4.91 -17.25 -12.29
N HIS A 514 -5.58 -16.18 -12.69
CA HIS A 514 -6.81 -16.24 -13.49
C HIS A 514 -6.41 -16.31 -14.95
N SER A 515 -6.69 -17.42 -15.64
CA SER A 515 -6.10 -17.67 -16.97
C SER A 515 -7.04 -18.39 -17.93
N GLY A 516 -6.78 -18.25 -19.22
CA GLY A 516 -7.39 -19.02 -20.29
C GLY A 516 -6.37 -19.31 -21.41
N VAL A 517 -6.82 -19.93 -22.49
CA VAL A 517 -5.98 -20.21 -23.66
C VAL A 517 -6.50 -19.53 -24.91
N VAL A 518 -5.60 -19.04 -25.75
CA VAL A 518 -5.95 -18.61 -27.11
C VAL A 518 -5.66 -19.77 -28.05
N LEU A 519 -6.70 -20.21 -28.77
CA LEU A 519 -6.66 -21.39 -29.65
C LEU A 519 -6.35 -21.05 -31.11
N THR A 520 -6.04 -19.80 -31.39
CA THR A 520 -5.68 -19.30 -32.73
C THR A 520 -4.29 -18.67 -32.70
N ASN A 521 -3.56 -18.81 -33.81
CA ASN A 521 -2.26 -18.18 -33.99
C ASN A 521 -2.45 -16.71 -34.39
N ILE A 522 -2.48 -15.82 -33.40
CA ILE A 522 -2.62 -14.37 -33.60
C ILE A 522 -1.41 -13.63 -33.02
N ASN A 523 -1.00 -12.54 -33.65
CA ASN A 523 0.22 -11.80 -33.27
C ASN A 523 0.04 -10.85 -32.09
N SER A 524 -1.19 -10.45 -31.78
CA SER A 524 -1.49 -9.46 -30.73
C SER A 524 -2.81 -9.81 -30.05
N PRO A 525 -2.82 -10.86 -29.21
CA PRO A 525 -4.02 -11.32 -28.51
C PRO A 525 -4.54 -10.28 -27.52
N LYS A 526 -5.85 -10.33 -27.27
CA LYS A 526 -6.61 -9.47 -26.35
C LYS A 526 -7.46 -10.30 -25.39
N GLY A 527 -7.96 -9.69 -24.33
CA GLY A 527 -8.79 -10.37 -23.31
C GLY A 527 -10.04 -11.08 -23.87
N SER A 528 -10.54 -10.68 -25.06
CA SER A 528 -11.64 -11.35 -25.76
C SER A 528 -11.27 -12.69 -26.42
N ASP A 529 -9.97 -12.92 -26.66
CA ASP A 529 -9.47 -13.99 -27.51
C ASP A 529 -9.23 -15.29 -26.73
N TRP A 530 -8.91 -15.18 -25.44
CA TRP A 530 -8.74 -16.36 -24.61
C TRP A 530 -10.09 -17.06 -24.37
N LYS A 531 -10.05 -18.38 -24.21
CA LYS A 531 -11.18 -19.27 -23.97
C LYS A 531 -10.83 -20.20 -22.81
N LYS A 532 -11.81 -21.00 -22.38
CA LYS A 532 -11.61 -22.05 -21.37
C LYS A 532 -11.01 -21.49 -20.06
N VAL A 533 -11.61 -20.42 -19.53
CA VAL A 533 -11.08 -19.66 -18.40
C VAL A 533 -11.12 -20.49 -17.10
N VAL A 534 -10.04 -20.41 -16.32
CA VAL A 534 -9.85 -21.07 -15.03
C VAL A 534 -9.42 -20.05 -13.99
N GLY A 535 -10.06 -20.10 -12.81
CA GLY A 535 -9.85 -19.21 -11.67
C GLY A 535 -11.02 -18.25 -11.48
N ASN A 536 -11.57 -18.17 -10.27
CA ASN A 536 -12.66 -17.24 -9.98
C ASN A 536 -12.11 -15.86 -9.59
N TRP A 537 -12.72 -14.76 -10.03
CA TRP A 537 -12.25 -13.43 -9.66
C TRP A 537 -12.57 -13.10 -8.20
N GLY A 538 -11.60 -12.60 -7.45
CA GLY A 538 -11.80 -12.15 -6.07
C GLY A 538 -12.08 -13.25 -5.03
N ALA A 539 -11.90 -14.53 -5.38
CA ALA A 539 -12.10 -15.66 -4.48
C ALA A 539 -10.77 -16.31 -4.03
N ASP A 540 -10.70 -16.73 -2.77
CA ASP A 540 -9.61 -17.51 -2.15
C ASP A 540 -10.00 -19.00 -2.07
N ASP A 541 -10.43 -19.57 -3.20
CA ASP A 541 -10.99 -20.94 -3.30
C ASP A 541 -9.96 -22.00 -3.73
N GLY A 542 -8.70 -21.60 -3.89
CA GLY A 542 -7.60 -22.47 -4.30
C GLY A 542 -7.46 -22.65 -5.82
N ILE A 543 -8.42 -22.23 -6.63
CA ILE A 543 -8.37 -22.43 -8.10
C ILE A 543 -7.37 -21.44 -8.71
N GLY A 544 -6.33 -21.97 -9.38
CA GLY A 544 -5.25 -21.16 -9.94
C GLY A 544 -4.25 -20.65 -8.89
N ARG A 545 -4.28 -21.19 -7.67
CA ARG A 545 -3.34 -20.82 -6.62
C ARG A 545 -1.91 -21.16 -7.04
N MET A 546 -1.04 -20.16 -7.01
CA MET A 546 0.39 -20.34 -7.26
C MET A 546 1.12 -20.75 -5.99
N THR A 547 2.24 -21.45 -6.16
CA THR A 547 3.15 -21.87 -5.10
C THR A 547 4.36 -20.96 -5.07
N LYS A 548 4.71 -20.46 -3.88
CA LYS A 548 5.91 -19.65 -3.68
C LYS A 548 7.17 -20.48 -3.98
N VAL A 549 8.14 -19.91 -4.69
CA VAL A 549 9.41 -20.61 -4.98
C VAL A 549 10.27 -20.61 -3.72
N SER A 550 10.78 -21.79 -3.34
CA SER A 550 11.59 -21.94 -2.11
C SER A 550 12.83 -21.04 -2.18
N GLY A 551 13.06 -20.27 -1.12
CA GLY A 551 14.19 -19.34 -1.01
C GLY A 551 14.06 -18.04 -1.82
N GLN A 552 12.99 -17.86 -2.62
CA GLN A 552 12.78 -16.70 -3.48
C GLN A 552 11.45 -16.01 -3.14
N GLN A 553 11.51 -14.91 -2.39
CA GLN A 553 10.31 -14.36 -1.75
C GLN A 553 9.28 -13.74 -2.70
N ASP A 554 9.70 -13.25 -3.85
CA ASP A 554 8.83 -12.58 -4.82
C ASP A 554 8.63 -13.43 -6.09
N LEU A 555 9.05 -14.69 -6.08
CA LEU A 555 8.80 -15.63 -7.17
C LEU A 555 7.69 -16.60 -6.83
N TRP A 556 6.73 -16.73 -7.74
CA TRP A 556 5.57 -17.59 -7.63
C TRP A 556 5.46 -18.45 -8.87
N ARG A 557 5.15 -19.75 -8.70
CA ARG A 557 5.01 -20.67 -9.82
C ARG A 557 3.71 -21.46 -9.79
N ILE A 558 3.20 -21.80 -10.95
CA ILE A 558 2.14 -22.80 -11.10
C ILE A 558 2.59 -23.82 -12.15
N THR A 559 2.39 -25.10 -11.84
CA THR A 559 2.71 -26.20 -12.76
C THR A 559 1.40 -26.86 -13.19
N LEU A 560 1.21 -27.00 -14.49
CA LEU A 560 -0.03 -27.50 -15.08
C LEU A 560 0.22 -28.18 -16.41
N LYS A 561 -0.72 -29.03 -16.83
CA LYS A 561 -0.83 -29.53 -18.21
C LYS A 561 -2.00 -28.80 -18.89
N PRO A 562 -1.78 -28.06 -19.99
CA PRO A 562 -2.85 -27.27 -20.61
C PRO A 562 -4.12 -28.08 -20.93
N ALA A 563 -3.97 -29.32 -21.40
CA ALA A 563 -5.09 -30.20 -21.75
C ALA A 563 -6.03 -30.45 -20.57
N THR A 564 -5.49 -30.87 -19.42
CA THR A 564 -6.31 -31.15 -18.23
C THR A 564 -6.72 -29.88 -17.50
N TYR A 565 -5.84 -28.88 -17.47
CA TYR A 565 -6.10 -27.65 -16.72
C TYR A 565 -7.20 -26.80 -17.37
N TYR A 566 -7.19 -26.68 -18.71
CA TYR A 566 -8.18 -25.91 -19.47
C TYR A 566 -9.27 -26.78 -20.13
N GLY A 567 -9.22 -28.11 -20.00
CA GLY A 567 -10.20 -29.00 -20.63
C GLY A 567 -10.16 -28.93 -22.16
N LEU A 568 -8.96 -29.08 -22.73
CA LEU A 568 -8.74 -29.07 -24.19
C LEU A 568 -9.08 -30.43 -24.78
N THR A 569 -9.68 -30.43 -25.96
CA THR A 569 -9.92 -31.63 -26.77
C THR A 569 -8.70 -31.94 -27.65
N GLY A 570 -8.59 -33.16 -28.18
CA GLY A 570 -7.43 -33.60 -28.99
C GLY A 570 -7.17 -32.79 -30.27
N THR A 571 -8.11 -31.93 -30.67
CA THR A 571 -7.98 -31.01 -31.83
C THR A 571 -7.65 -29.57 -31.44
N GLU A 572 -7.65 -29.22 -30.14
CA GLU A 572 -7.41 -27.87 -29.67
C GLU A 572 -5.92 -27.67 -29.32
N PHE A 573 -5.31 -26.62 -29.86
CA PHE A 573 -3.91 -26.29 -29.61
C PHE A 573 -3.78 -24.94 -28.87
N PRO A 574 -3.07 -24.87 -27.72
CA PRO A 574 -2.89 -23.63 -26.98
C PRO A 574 -1.75 -22.81 -27.59
N PHE A 575 -2.07 -21.88 -28.49
CA PHE A 575 -1.10 -20.95 -29.07
C PHE A 575 -0.60 -19.93 -28.04
N TRP A 576 -1.49 -19.51 -27.13
CA TRP A 576 -1.15 -18.62 -26.04
C TRP A 576 -1.82 -19.07 -24.74
N VAL A 577 -1.15 -18.83 -23.62
CA VAL A 577 -1.78 -18.83 -22.30
C VAL A 577 -1.98 -17.37 -21.88
N GLY A 578 -3.23 -16.97 -21.81
CA GLY A 578 -3.63 -15.68 -21.31
C GLY A 578 -3.78 -15.71 -19.79
N ALA A 579 -3.23 -14.73 -19.06
CA ALA A 579 -3.25 -14.72 -17.61
C ALA A 579 -3.36 -13.32 -17.01
N VAL A 580 -4.06 -13.24 -15.88
CA VAL A 580 -4.00 -12.17 -14.88
C VAL A 580 -3.57 -12.78 -13.55
N PHE A 581 -2.51 -12.22 -12.99
CA PHE A 581 -2.02 -12.60 -11.66
C PHE A 581 -2.58 -11.64 -10.63
N ARG A 582 -3.18 -12.16 -9.55
CA ARG A 582 -3.87 -11.37 -8.53
C ARG A 582 -3.58 -11.85 -7.11
N ASN A 583 -3.85 -11.00 -6.12
CA ASN A 583 -3.98 -11.42 -4.73
C ASN A 583 -5.30 -12.18 -4.50
N ALA A 584 -5.45 -12.78 -3.32
CA ALA A 584 -6.65 -13.55 -2.94
C ALA A 584 -7.97 -12.77 -3.11
N ALA A 585 -8.00 -11.49 -2.73
CA ALA A 585 -9.19 -10.64 -2.79
C ALA A 585 -9.48 -10.05 -4.19
N GLY A 586 -8.57 -10.19 -5.15
CA GLY A 586 -8.70 -9.57 -6.48
C GLY A 586 -8.60 -8.03 -6.48
N THR A 587 -8.11 -7.44 -5.39
CA THR A 587 -7.95 -5.99 -5.23
C THR A 587 -6.61 -5.47 -5.75
N ALA A 588 -5.63 -6.36 -5.94
CA ALA A 588 -4.32 -6.06 -6.50
C ALA A 588 -4.02 -7.04 -7.63
N LYS A 589 -3.39 -6.57 -8.70
CA LYS A 589 -2.95 -7.40 -9.83
C LYS A 589 -1.57 -7.02 -10.32
N SER A 590 -0.84 -8.00 -10.87
CA SER A 590 0.42 -7.69 -11.56
C SER A 590 0.10 -7.02 -12.89
N THR A 591 0.79 -5.94 -13.21
CA THR A 591 0.76 -5.31 -14.54
C THR A 591 2.13 -4.77 -14.91
N THR A 592 2.35 -4.59 -16.21
CA THR A 592 3.54 -3.91 -16.75
C THR A 592 3.15 -3.12 -18.00
N SER A 593 4.08 -2.35 -18.55
CA SER A 593 3.87 -1.63 -19.79
C SER A 593 3.43 -2.58 -20.92
N PRO A 594 2.45 -2.19 -21.76
CA PRO A 594 2.06 -2.97 -22.92
C PRO A 594 3.24 -3.20 -23.88
N GLY A 595 3.25 -4.32 -24.58
CA GLY A 595 4.27 -4.61 -25.59
C GLY A 595 4.70 -6.07 -25.66
N THR A 596 5.76 -6.31 -26.42
CA THR A 596 6.35 -7.64 -26.60
C THR A 596 7.48 -7.86 -25.60
N TYR A 597 7.52 -9.06 -25.04
CA TYR A 597 8.50 -9.53 -24.05
C TYR A 597 8.96 -10.93 -24.46
N ASP A 598 10.05 -11.42 -23.86
CA ASP A 598 10.58 -12.77 -24.15
C ASP A 598 9.55 -13.89 -23.90
N PHE A 599 8.66 -13.70 -22.92
CA PHE A 599 7.58 -14.65 -22.64
C PHE A 599 6.40 -14.55 -23.62
N GLY A 600 6.26 -13.45 -24.37
CA GLY A 600 5.09 -13.20 -25.23
C GLY A 600 4.68 -11.73 -25.31
N PHE A 601 3.44 -11.42 -24.96
CA PHE A 601 2.82 -10.11 -25.21
C PHE A 601 1.99 -9.62 -24.01
N VAL A 602 1.90 -8.30 -23.81
CA VAL A 602 1.02 -7.65 -22.83
C VAL A 602 0.08 -6.71 -23.57
N ASP A 603 -1.23 -6.93 -23.43
CA ASP A 603 -2.26 -6.14 -24.12
C ASP A 603 -2.30 -4.68 -23.64
N ALA A 604 -2.54 -3.75 -24.57
CA ALA A 604 -2.55 -2.32 -24.28
C ALA A 604 -3.82 -1.84 -23.56
N THR A 605 -4.90 -2.62 -23.58
CA THR A 605 -6.20 -2.22 -23.03
C THR A 605 -6.44 -2.84 -21.66
N SER A 606 -6.25 -4.15 -21.52
CA SER A 606 -6.49 -4.87 -20.27
C SER A 606 -5.25 -5.02 -19.38
N LEU A 607 -4.05 -4.87 -19.96
CA LEU A 607 -2.75 -5.19 -19.35
C LEU A 607 -2.63 -6.68 -18.96
N ASP A 608 -3.38 -7.56 -19.64
CA ASP A 608 -3.30 -9.00 -19.43
C ASP A 608 -2.04 -9.58 -20.09
N PHE A 609 -1.48 -10.61 -19.47
CA PHE A 609 -0.29 -11.30 -19.97
C PHE A 609 -0.71 -12.39 -20.95
N PHE A 610 -0.06 -12.44 -22.10
CA PHE A 610 -0.21 -13.51 -23.08
C PHE A 610 1.13 -14.21 -23.26
N ILE A 611 1.26 -15.38 -22.66
CA ILE A 611 2.44 -16.24 -22.72
C ILE A 611 2.39 -17.00 -24.04
N ARG A 612 3.39 -16.80 -24.91
CA ARG A 612 3.45 -17.45 -26.22
C ARG A 612 3.91 -18.89 -26.07
N ASN A 613 3.17 -19.83 -26.64
CA ASN A 613 3.69 -21.17 -26.86
C ASN A 613 4.70 -21.13 -28.01
N GLN A 614 5.97 -21.38 -27.72
CA GLN A 614 7.05 -21.37 -28.72
C GLN A 614 7.13 -22.67 -29.53
N LYS A 615 6.19 -23.61 -29.32
CA LYS A 615 6.08 -24.80 -30.14
C LYS A 615 5.76 -24.38 -31.57
N THR A 616 6.71 -24.59 -32.45
CA THR A 616 6.57 -24.31 -33.87
C THR A 616 5.60 -25.31 -34.48
N VAL A 617 4.35 -24.90 -34.68
CA VAL A 617 3.57 -25.41 -35.81
C VAL A 617 3.95 -24.51 -36.99
N SER A 618 4.54 -25.11 -38.04
CA SER A 618 5.10 -24.50 -39.26
C SER A 618 4.84 -23.00 -39.51
N VAL A 619 5.92 -22.29 -39.83
CA VAL A 619 5.98 -20.85 -40.16
C VAL A 619 4.93 -20.45 -41.21
N GLU A 620 4.29 -19.32 -40.92
CA GLU A 620 3.27 -18.54 -41.64
C GLU A 620 3.41 -18.54 -43.18
N ASN A 621 2.32 -18.73 -43.95
CA ASN A 621 1.46 -17.65 -44.46
C ASN A 621 0.40 -18.19 -45.47
N THR A 622 -0.86 -18.23 -45.02
CA THR A 622 -2.18 -18.11 -45.70
C THR A 622 -2.44 -18.68 -47.12
N GLY A 623 -3.52 -19.48 -47.25
CA GLY A 623 -4.41 -19.39 -48.42
C GLY A 623 -5.01 -20.66 -49.04
N ILE A 624 -4.60 -21.87 -48.67
CA ILE A 624 -5.19 -23.10 -49.21
C ILE A 624 -5.39 -24.10 -48.06
N SER A 625 -6.60 -24.17 -47.52
CA SER A 625 -7.00 -25.26 -46.63
C SER A 625 -7.24 -26.52 -47.48
N ASP A 626 -6.69 -27.64 -47.02
CA ASP A 626 -7.06 -29.00 -47.41
C ASP A 626 -6.49 -29.59 -48.73
N VAL A 627 -5.22 -29.31 -49.08
CA VAL A 627 -4.55 -30.07 -50.16
C VAL A 627 -4.09 -31.44 -49.66
N LEU A 628 -4.66 -32.52 -50.20
CA LEU A 628 -4.28 -33.90 -49.95
C LEU A 628 -3.39 -34.42 -51.08
N ILE A 629 -2.20 -34.94 -50.74
CA ILE A 629 -1.34 -35.68 -51.65
C ILE A 629 -1.34 -37.16 -51.26
N PHE A 630 -1.75 -38.03 -52.18
CA PHE A 630 -1.80 -39.47 -51.93
C PHE A 630 -1.54 -40.31 -53.20
N PRO A 631 -0.90 -41.49 -53.10
CA PRO A 631 -0.29 -42.02 -51.90
C PRO A 631 0.92 -41.18 -51.47
N ASN A 632 1.21 -41.16 -50.17
CA ASN A 632 2.40 -40.52 -49.61
C ASN A 632 2.77 -41.30 -48.34
N PRO A 633 3.71 -42.27 -48.43
CA PRO A 633 4.74 -42.39 -49.48
C PRO A 633 4.23 -42.81 -50.87
N ALA A 634 4.91 -42.33 -51.92
CA ALA A 634 4.63 -42.63 -53.33
C ALA A 634 5.83 -43.34 -53.99
N SER A 635 5.59 -44.28 -54.90
CA SER A 635 6.67 -45.01 -55.61
C SER A 635 6.90 -44.56 -57.05
N ALA A 636 5.83 -44.21 -57.78
CA ALA A 636 5.94 -43.75 -59.18
C ALA A 636 5.11 -42.49 -59.46
N ASN A 637 3.99 -42.31 -58.77
CA ASN A 637 3.13 -41.15 -58.93
C ASN A 637 2.38 -40.82 -57.63
N PHE A 638 1.85 -39.61 -57.54
CA PHE A 638 0.89 -39.20 -56.51
C PHE A 638 -0.24 -38.37 -57.12
N THR A 639 -1.39 -38.38 -56.45
CA THR A 639 -2.57 -37.58 -56.80
C THR A 639 -2.65 -36.36 -55.91
N VAL A 640 -3.01 -35.21 -56.49
CA VAL A 640 -3.29 -33.97 -55.75
C VAL A 640 -4.81 -33.76 -55.63
N LYS A 641 -5.33 -33.56 -54.42
CA LYS A 641 -6.75 -33.29 -54.14
C LYS A 641 -6.92 -32.06 -53.24
N GLY A 642 -8.08 -31.43 -53.30
CA GLY A 642 -8.42 -30.24 -52.51
C GLY A 642 -8.01 -28.91 -53.16
N LEU A 643 -7.73 -28.89 -54.47
CA LEU A 643 -7.40 -27.65 -55.19
C LEU A 643 -8.65 -27.03 -55.83
N THR A 644 -8.66 -25.70 -55.93
CA THR A 644 -9.66 -24.96 -56.73
C THR A 644 -8.93 -24.22 -57.84
N GLY A 645 -9.05 -24.72 -59.08
CA GLY A 645 -8.31 -24.23 -60.24
C GLY A 645 -6.91 -24.82 -60.37
N THR A 646 -6.13 -24.30 -61.32
CA THR A 646 -4.77 -24.76 -61.64
C THR A 646 -3.73 -23.88 -60.94
N HIS A 647 -2.73 -24.49 -60.31
CA HIS A 647 -1.68 -23.84 -59.52
C HIS A 647 -0.30 -24.38 -59.89
N GLN A 648 0.75 -23.61 -59.61
CA GLN A 648 2.12 -24.10 -59.78
C GLN A 648 2.56 -24.88 -58.54
N MET A 649 3.11 -26.07 -58.73
CA MET A 649 3.72 -26.88 -57.67
C MET A 649 5.22 -27.02 -57.91
N LEU A 650 6.04 -26.75 -56.89
CA LEU A 650 7.48 -26.98 -56.90
C LEU A 650 7.83 -28.09 -55.91
N LEU A 651 8.73 -28.99 -56.31
CA LEU A 651 9.36 -29.98 -55.41
C LEU A 651 10.78 -29.53 -55.06
N PHE A 652 11.12 -29.63 -53.78
CA PHE A 652 12.40 -29.28 -53.20
C PHE A 652 13.03 -30.49 -52.52
N ASN A 653 14.34 -30.66 -52.68
CA ASN A 653 15.08 -31.62 -51.85
C ASN A 653 15.33 -31.06 -50.43
N THR A 654 15.93 -31.87 -49.55
CA THR A 654 16.25 -31.49 -48.17
C THR A 654 17.26 -30.34 -48.03
N LEU A 655 17.94 -29.97 -49.11
CA LEU A 655 18.84 -28.81 -49.18
C LEU A 655 18.14 -27.54 -49.70
N GLY A 656 16.83 -27.59 -49.95
CA GLY A 656 16.04 -26.46 -50.46
C GLY A 656 16.19 -26.19 -51.96
N LYS A 657 16.83 -27.08 -52.73
CA LYS A 657 16.95 -26.94 -54.20
C LYS A 657 15.69 -27.48 -54.88
N VAL A 658 15.14 -26.71 -55.83
CA VAL A 658 14.04 -27.16 -56.70
C VAL A 658 14.54 -28.31 -57.58
N VAL A 659 13.86 -29.45 -57.52
CA VAL A 659 14.17 -30.67 -58.29
C VAL A 659 13.13 -30.95 -59.39
N ALA A 660 11.91 -30.44 -59.24
CA ALA A 660 10.86 -30.54 -60.24
C ALA A 660 9.83 -29.41 -60.08
N SER A 661 9.11 -29.10 -61.16
CA SER A 661 8.02 -28.12 -61.21
C SER A 661 6.87 -28.67 -62.04
N TYR A 662 5.64 -28.49 -61.56
CA TYR A 662 4.43 -28.98 -62.19
C TYR A 662 3.35 -27.88 -62.21
N SER A 663 2.43 -27.99 -63.17
CA SER A 663 1.17 -27.25 -63.16
C SER A 663 0.08 -28.24 -62.77
N VAL A 664 -0.60 -28.01 -61.65
CA VAL A 664 -1.47 -28.99 -61.00
C VAL A 664 -2.87 -28.44 -60.71
N ALA A 665 -3.89 -29.27 -60.89
CA ALA A 665 -5.29 -29.03 -60.56
C ALA A 665 -5.85 -30.18 -59.69
N ASP A 666 -7.11 -30.06 -59.25
CA ASP A 666 -7.73 -31.10 -58.44
C ASP A 666 -7.91 -32.40 -59.22
N GLY A 667 -7.38 -33.49 -58.66
CA GLY A 667 -7.42 -34.83 -59.23
C GLY A 667 -6.26 -35.16 -60.16
N ASP A 668 -5.30 -34.25 -60.37
CA ASP A 668 -4.14 -34.53 -61.21
C ASP A 668 -3.24 -35.60 -60.60
N VAL A 669 -2.76 -36.49 -61.47
CA VAL A 669 -1.77 -37.53 -61.15
C VAL A 669 -0.40 -37.06 -61.65
N ILE A 670 0.55 -36.95 -60.73
CA ILE A 670 1.89 -36.43 -60.98
C ILE A 670 2.88 -37.57 -61.03
N ASP A 671 3.58 -37.71 -62.16
CA ASP A 671 4.66 -38.68 -62.35
C ASP A 671 5.96 -38.18 -61.69
N ILE A 672 6.53 -39.03 -60.84
CA ILE A 672 7.77 -38.82 -60.10
C ILE A 672 8.75 -39.99 -60.25
N ALA A 673 8.53 -40.93 -61.19
CA ALA A 673 9.34 -42.14 -61.34
C ALA A 673 10.84 -41.86 -61.62
N MET A 674 11.16 -40.66 -62.11
CA MET A 674 12.52 -40.22 -62.41
C MET A 674 13.23 -39.54 -61.21
N LEU A 675 12.53 -39.34 -60.08
CA LEU A 675 13.10 -38.77 -58.87
C LEU A 675 13.63 -39.88 -57.95
N PRO A 676 14.78 -39.70 -57.29
CA PRO A 676 15.32 -40.71 -56.38
C PRO A 676 14.45 -40.86 -55.13
N ALA A 677 14.45 -42.06 -54.54
CA ALA A 677 13.81 -42.31 -53.25
C ALA A 677 14.38 -41.36 -52.18
N GLY A 678 13.50 -40.80 -51.33
CA GLY A 678 13.91 -39.82 -50.32
C GLY A 678 12.79 -38.91 -49.83
N ILE A 679 13.16 -37.97 -48.96
CA ILE A 679 12.25 -36.93 -48.45
C ILE A 679 12.37 -35.68 -49.31
N PHE A 680 11.22 -35.21 -49.78
CA PHE A 680 11.07 -33.97 -50.50
C PHE A 680 10.06 -33.07 -49.79
N TYR A 681 10.17 -31.78 -50.06
CA TYR A 681 9.17 -30.79 -49.68
C TYR A 681 8.50 -30.28 -50.94
N TYR A 682 7.22 -29.95 -50.87
CA TYR A 682 6.52 -29.32 -51.98
C TYR A 682 5.97 -27.97 -51.57
N GLY A 683 5.89 -27.05 -52.53
CA GLY A 683 5.19 -25.77 -52.41
C GLY A 683 4.20 -25.60 -53.56
N ILE A 684 2.94 -25.30 -53.28
CA ILE A 684 1.89 -24.99 -54.25
C ILE A 684 1.54 -23.51 -54.14
N TYR A 685 1.65 -22.78 -55.24
CA TYR A 685 1.62 -21.32 -55.27
C TYR A 685 0.35 -20.79 -55.95
N LYS A 686 -0.33 -19.85 -55.28
CA LYS A 686 -1.48 -19.09 -55.80
C LYS A 686 -1.26 -17.60 -55.58
N GLY A 687 -0.73 -16.92 -56.60
CA GLY A 687 -0.34 -15.51 -56.47
C GLY A 687 0.78 -15.34 -55.44
N GLN A 688 0.54 -14.59 -54.36
CA GLN A 688 1.50 -14.39 -53.26
C GLN A 688 1.35 -15.42 -52.12
N SER A 689 0.36 -16.32 -52.21
CA SER A 689 0.08 -17.36 -51.19
C SER A 689 0.74 -18.69 -51.55
N MET A 690 1.17 -19.45 -50.53
CA MET A 690 1.81 -20.75 -50.71
C MET A 690 1.27 -21.78 -49.72
N TYR A 691 0.93 -22.97 -50.21
CA TYR A 691 0.75 -24.17 -49.39
C TYR A 691 2.00 -25.03 -49.49
N SER A 692 2.52 -25.53 -48.37
CA SER A 692 3.69 -26.43 -48.39
C SER A 692 3.46 -27.70 -47.58
N GLY A 693 4.14 -28.78 -47.98
CA GLY A 693 4.04 -30.07 -47.32
C GLY A 693 5.23 -30.98 -47.62
N LYS A 694 5.19 -32.19 -47.08
CA LYS A 694 6.23 -33.22 -47.23
C LYS A 694 5.75 -34.32 -48.19
N LEU A 695 6.62 -34.74 -49.11
CA LEU A 695 6.43 -35.91 -49.97
C LEU A 695 7.54 -36.93 -49.70
N ILE A 696 7.18 -38.20 -49.51
CA ILE A 696 8.14 -39.31 -49.38
C ILE A 696 8.07 -40.12 -50.67
N ILE A 697 9.21 -40.28 -51.34
CA ILE A 697 9.36 -41.16 -52.51
C ILE A 697 10.03 -42.45 -52.06
N THR A 698 9.43 -43.59 -52.34
CA THR A 698 9.99 -44.93 -52.06
C THR A 698 10.36 -45.64 -53.37
N GLU A 699 11.22 -46.65 -53.29
CA GLU A 699 11.56 -47.51 -54.43
C GLU A 699 10.36 -48.28 -54.99
#